data_AF-A0ABD3QE61-F1
#
_entry.id   AF-A0ABD3QE61-F1
#
_cell.length_a   1.000
_cell.length_b   1.000
_cell.length_c   1.000
_cell.angle_alpha   90.00
_cell.angle_beta   90.00
_cell.angle_gamma   90.00
#
_symmetry.space_group_name_H-M   'P 1'
#
loop_
_entity.id
_entity.type
_entity.pdbx_description
1 polymer ?
#
loop_
_entity_poly.entity_id
_entity_poly.type
_entity_poly.pdbx_seq_one_letter_code
_entity_poly.pdbx_strand_id
1 'polypeptide(L)'
;MAIFPPAADADDEMEGLQDEVSSAMIDVDGGRRLSRASIRFFQTETSSRRLSLASIGKGTGISTRDLVASLALDVCEHNLIGDDGKVRDEFILQRQSVNRPANLTKIPLLCDLTASSEITHVDGWVFTMLLLSGFAKMSSKIDELNIINVFPIADGDTGANMKVCLKLPTRNLLLYPSDNVLLAVSNMAADVLLNGQGNSGTILSHFFVSLAEEVREVKKPSLTVDEFASCLTRAGNKMDAAVPNPVEGTLLSVCRDACCGLESRGPYLSLGSMLSAWNGIAQAELALTPERLVVDGVKILEKAGVVDSGAQGFVYLIEGMHLASEGLLPNLMDASMFSSATFLAKDESTTPIKVDHLVIDSKFRFCTECVVLLRDGIEAKSVVDDIVSLTKDGFGDSIASVKAPAKERGDMVKIHLHTNDPEVFFDRLRPYSKDPTFKKEKVEDMLVMRDLMHGDDNFYCLGDAKFTIMGMCKYSLPPLDDMDELYTVPVFLVPSSTQEPIDLRFVSDTDACIALNNQRHKDTAIRYTTAASNPMQLKIEILSALSKGKPLLIFLMSIDKRISAIGRNTCTAIEMLEPEEKARIKVFIHGWGFNEAPFLMEAIKSAQEGATIDEAYQACKTIADRNYSFSSFMTSATVKKMLAWRPGLFPEGFAVEDGSFIGFGIPVTVRDEILTEFQRVGMLMTLQHKKQSIAEVQDAEVERILTDLRPGERIRSVLIMAVGRPDFGYKYVEKMKRAKVPMTDDVTISVYNAGMFACATSNWGDMTVQYIVDRD
;
A
#
# COMPACT_ATOMS: atom_id res chain seq x y z
N MET A 1 -61.25 17.21 -0.48
CA MET A 1 -61.41 15.94 0.27
C MET A 1 -61.84 14.90 -0.75
N ALA A 2 -60.98 13.90 -1.00
CA ALA A 2 -60.99 12.93 -2.12
C ALA A 2 -60.84 13.60 -3.52
N ILE A 3 -60.13 13.08 -4.54
CA ILE A 3 -60.03 11.74 -5.12
C ILE A 3 -58.75 11.70 -6.03
N PHE A 4 -57.91 10.66 -5.94
CA PHE A 4 -57.08 10.15 -7.06
C PHE A 4 -57.95 9.12 -7.82
N PRO A 5 -57.84 8.85 -9.16
CA PRO A 5 -56.62 8.33 -9.83
C PRO A 5 -56.59 8.58 -11.39
N PRO A 6 -55.89 7.80 -12.26
CA PRO A 6 -54.56 7.17 -12.22
C PRO A 6 -53.64 7.59 -13.40
N ALA A 7 -52.37 7.17 -13.30
CA ALA A 7 -51.33 7.21 -14.32
C ALA A 7 -51.58 6.26 -15.51
N ALA A 8 -50.98 6.60 -16.67
CA ALA A 8 -50.56 5.66 -17.71
C ALA A 8 -49.34 6.24 -18.46
N ASP A 9 -48.29 5.42 -18.48
CA ASP A 9 -47.24 5.22 -19.50
C ASP A 9 -46.31 6.38 -19.91
N ALA A 10 -45.05 6.31 -19.46
CA ALA A 10 -43.87 6.85 -20.13
C ALA A 10 -42.59 6.17 -19.61
N ASP A 11 -42.46 4.86 -19.82
CA ASP A 11 -41.23 4.08 -19.49
C ASP A 11 -40.42 3.67 -20.74
N ASP A 12 -40.72 4.16 -21.95
CA ASP A 12 -40.09 3.66 -23.19
C ASP A 12 -39.28 4.70 -24.01
N GLU A 13 -38.99 5.91 -23.49
CA GLU A 13 -38.19 6.92 -24.24
C GLU A 13 -36.87 7.34 -23.57
N MET A 14 -36.46 6.74 -22.44
CA MET A 14 -35.26 7.16 -21.70
C MET A 14 -34.03 6.24 -21.82
N GLU A 15 -34.09 5.15 -22.60
CA GLU A 15 -32.91 4.31 -22.87
C GLU A 15 -32.13 4.71 -24.14
N GLY A 16 -32.69 5.56 -25.01
CA GLY A 16 -32.05 5.93 -26.28
C GLY A 16 -31.17 7.18 -26.27
N LEU A 17 -31.24 8.02 -25.22
CA LEU A 17 -30.67 9.38 -25.23
C LEU A 17 -29.45 9.59 -24.31
N GLN A 18 -29.13 8.63 -23.43
CA GLN A 18 -27.91 8.72 -22.60
C GLN A 18 -26.63 8.27 -23.35
N ASP A 19 -26.76 7.48 -24.41
CA ASP A 19 -25.61 7.00 -25.20
C ASP A 19 -25.13 8.00 -26.27
N GLU A 20 -25.98 8.90 -26.76
CA GLU A 20 -25.61 9.86 -27.82
C GLU A 20 -24.91 11.13 -27.32
N VAL A 21 -25.07 11.50 -26.04
CA VAL A 21 -24.56 12.79 -25.51
C VAL A 21 -23.16 12.65 -24.88
N SER A 22 -22.80 11.46 -24.40
CA SER A 22 -21.46 11.16 -23.87
C SER A 22 -20.43 10.79 -24.96
N SER A 23 -20.91 10.36 -26.14
CA SER A 23 -20.11 9.83 -27.25
C SER A 23 -19.70 10.87 -28.31
N ALA A 24 -20.15 12.12 -28.19
CA ALA A 24 -19.84 13.16 -29.17
C ALA A 24 -18.36 13.61 -29.10
N MET A 25 -17.55 13.08 -30.00
CA MET A 25 -16.17 13.44 -30.26
C MET A 25 -16.07 14.77 -31.03
N ILE A 26 -15.22 15.68 -30.55
CA ILE A 26 -14.93 16.96 -31.20
C ILE A 26 -13.54 16.89 -31.84
N ASP A 27 -13.48 17.15 -33.14
CA ASP A 27 -12.22 17.29 -33.88
C ASP A 27 -11.48 18.56 -33.42
N VAL A 28 -10.23 18.35 -33.00
CA VAL A 28 -9.27 19.39 -32.65
C VAL A 28 -8.16 19.38 -33.70
N ASP A 29 -7.64 20.56 -34.03
CA ASP A 29 -6.68 20.77 -35.12
C ASP A 29 -5.52 19.75 -35.07
N GLY A 30 -5.17 19.14 -36.21
CA GLY A 30 -4.18 18.05 -36.30
C GLY A 30 -4.73 16.62 -36.21
N GLY A 31 -6.06 16.43 -36.38
CA GLY A 31 -6.68 15.11 -36.49
C GLY A 31 -6.94 14.41 -35.15
N ARG A 32 -6.89 15.13 -34.03
CA ARG A 32 -7.15 14.56 -32.70
C ARG A 32 -8.63 14.74 -32.35
N ARG A 33 -9.26 13.72 -31.77
CA ARG A 33 -10.64 13.79 -31.29
C ARG A 33 -10.67 13.80 -29.77
N LEU A 34 -11.38 14.77 -29.19
CA LEU A 34 -11.61 14.84 -27.74
C LEU A 34 -13.11 14.75 -27.45
N SER A 35 -13.49 13.97 -26.45
CA SER A 35 -14.86 14.00 -25.93
C SER A 35 -15.14 15.32 -25.23
N ARG A 36 -16.40 15.75 -25.24
CA ARG A 36 -16.86 16.96 -24.52
C ARG A 36 -16.51 16.95 -23.03
N ALA A 37 -16.45 15.77 -22.41
CA ALA A 37 -16.04 15.59 -21.01
C ALA A 37 -14.54 15.95 -20.79
N SER A 38 -13.67 15.54 -21.72
CA SER A 38 -12.23 15.85 -21.68
C SER A 38 -11.97 17.35 -21.82
N ILE A 39 -12.74 18.02 -22.68
CA ILE A 39 -12.64 19.48 -22.90
C ILE A 39 -13.06 20.27 -21.63
N ARG A 40 -14.13 19.84 -20.94
CA ARG A 40 -14.56 20.47 -19.66
C ARG A 40 -13.50 20.34 -18.56
N PHE A 41 -12.75 19.25 -18.54
CA PHE A 41 -11.66 19.03 -17.58
C PHE A 41 -10.44 19.93 -17.83
N PHE A 42 -9.95 20.02 -19.08
CA PHE A 42 -8.81 20.90 -19.40
C PHE A 42 -9.13 22.39 -19.18
N GLN A 43 -10.38 22.80 -19.35
CA GLN A 43 -10.82 24.19 -19.10
C GLN A 43 -10.89 24.55 -17.61
N THR A 44 -11.04 23.56 -16.71
CA THR A 44 -11.12 23.83 -15.27
C THR A 44 -9.73 23.93 -14.60
N GLU A 45 -8.71 23.22 -15.09
CA GLU A 45 -7.34 23.32 -14.57
C GLU A 45 -6.44 24.41 -15.20
N THR A 46 -6.70 24.84 -16.44
CA THR A 46 -5.86 25.86 -17.11
C THR A 46 -6.04 27.30 -16.60
N SER A 47 -6.84 27.53 -15.55
CA SER A 47 -7.04 28.85 -14.95
C SER A 47 -5.79 29.42 -14.23
N SER A 48 -4.67 28.69 -14.19
CA SER A 48 -3.40 29.14 -13.59
C SER A 48 -2.41 29.82 -14.56
N ARG A 49 -2.72 29.95 -15.86
CA ARG A 49 -2.01 30.88 -16.76
C ARG A 49 -3.01 31.79 -17.46
N ARG A 50 -2.78 33.10 -17.42
CA ARG A 50 -3.56 34.12 -18.12
C ARG A 50 -3.64 33.82 -19.64
N LEU A 51 -4.62 33.03 -20.06
CA LEU A 51 -5.21 33.10 -21.38
C LEU A 51 -6.53 33.84 -21.20
N SER A 52 -6.52 35.15 -21.42
CA SER A 52 -7.78 35.88 -21.46
C SER A 52 -8.57 35.39 -22.68
N LEU A 53 -9.87 35.13 -22.51
CA LEU A 53 -10.82 34.81 -23.59
C LEU A 53 -10.81 35.84 -24.74
N ALA A 54 -10.23 37.02 -24.51
CA ALA A 54 -9.97 38.04 -25.53
C ALA A 54 -8.89 37.66 -26.56
N SER A 55 -8.00 36.71 -26.24
CA SER A 55 -6.92 36.25 -27.15
C SER A 55 -7.40 35.24 -28.19
N ILE A 56 -8.43 34.45 -27.87
CA ILE A 56 -9.02 33.44 -28.78
C ILE A 56 -9.95 34.10 -29.80
N GLY A 57 -10.72 35.13 -29.40
CA GLY A 57 -11.65 35.83 -30.29
C GLY A 57 -10.99 36.65 -31.41
N LYS A 58 -9.68 36.94 -31.33
CA LYS A 58 -8.97 37.70 -32.37
C LYS A 58 -8.55 36.88 -33.59
N GLY A 59 -8.60 35.55 -33.52
CA GLY A 59 -8.20 34.65 -34.63
C GLY A 59 -9.36 34.01 -35.39
N THR A 60 -10.56 33.95 -34.83
CA THR A 60 -11.65 33.09 -35.33
C THR A 60 -12.93 33.83 -35.74
N GLY A 61 -13.03 35.14 -35.50
CA GLY A 61 -14.17 35.95 -35.94
C GLY A 61 -15.50 35.72 -35.20
N ILE A 62 -15.51 34.87 -34.17
CA ILE A 62 -16.72 34.55 -33.36
C ILE A 62 -16.73 35.43 -32.10
N SER A 63 -17.88 36.04 -31.80
CA SER A 63 -18.02 36.89 -30.62
C SER A 63 -17.98 36.07 -29.32
N THR A 64 -17.40 36.61 -28.26
CA THR A 64 -17.31 35.94 -26.93
C THR A 64 -18.69 35.53 -26.39
N ARG A 65 -19.75 36.23 -26.81
CA ARG A 65 -21.13 35.95 -26.41
C ARG A 65 -21.69 34.69 -27.08
N ASP A 66 -21.33 34.44 -28.35
CA ASP A 66 -21.81 33.28 -29.10
C ASP A 66 -21.04 32.01 -28.70
N LEU A 67 -19.77 32.15 -28.32
CA LEU A 67 -18.97 31.06 -27.77
C LEU A 67 -19.57 30.54 -26.44
N VAL A 68 -20.00 31.46 -25.57
CA VAL A 68 -20.67 31.13 -24.30
C VAL A 68 -22.06 30.53 -24.54
N ALA A 69 -22.81 31.01 -25.53
CA ALA A 69 -24.11 30.45 -25.88
C ALA A 69 -24.01 29.01 -26.43
N SER A 70 -22.96 28.69 -27.19
CA SER A 70 -22.72 27.33 -27.72
C SER A 70 -22.30 26.31 -26.66
N LEU A 71 -21.76 26.78 -25.52
CA LEU A 71 -21.30 25.95 -24.40
C LEU A 71 -22.36 25.81 -23.28
N ALA A 72 -23.49 26.52 -23.38
CA ALA A 72 -24.50 26.65 -22.33
C ALA A 72 -25.82 25.92 -22.65
N LEU A 73 -25.75 24.70 -23.18
CA LEU A 73 -26.90 23.80 -23.25
C LEU A 73 -26.59 22.58 -22.37
N ASP A 74 -26.78 22.75 -21.06
CA ASP A 74 -26.96 21.68 -20.05
C ASP A 74 -27.21 22.25 -18.63
N VAL A 75 -27.83 23.43 -18.51
CA VAL A 75 -28.00 24.12 -17.20
C VAL A 75 -29.45 24.03 -16.67
N CYS A 76 -30.31 23.18 -17.24
CA CYS A 76 -31.73 23.19 -16.88
C CYS A 76 -32.19 22.17 -15.84
N GLU A 77 -31.38 21.24 -15.32
CA GLU A 77 -31.92 20.20 -14.41
C GLU A 77 -31.62 20.32 -12.92
N HIS A 78 -30.69 21.18 -12.46
CA HIS A 78 -30.26 21.13 -11.05
C HIS A 78 -30.20 22.45 -10.27
N ASN A 79 -30.99 23.48 -10.63
CA ASN A 79 -31.30 24.64 -9.77
C ASN A 79 -30.12 25.25 -8.96
N LEU A 80 -28.92 25.24 -9.56
CA LEU A 80 -27.64 25.58 -8.91
C LEU A 80 -27.45 27.09 -8.68
N ILE A 81 -28.21 27.91 -9.40
CA ILE A 81 -28.15 29.35 -9.35
C ILE A 81 -29.49 29.84 -8.77
N GLY A 82 -29.43 30.61 -7.69
CA GLY A 82 -30.60 31.25 -7.11
C GLY A 82 -31.16 32.34 -8.04
N ASP A 83 -32.39 32.78 -7.76
CA ASP A 83 -33.10 33.77 -8.57
C ASP A 83 -32.41 35.15 -8.62
N ASP A 84 -31.38 35.35 -7.80
CA ASP A 84 -30.50 36.53 -7.77
C ASP A 84 -29.25 36.40 -8.67
N GLY A 85 -29.13 35.30 -9.42
CA GLY A 85 -28.02 35.03 -10.32
C GLY A 85 -26.73 34.56 -9.62
N LYS A 86 -26.80 34.24 -8.32
CA LYS A 86 -25.66 33.73 -7.54
C LYS A 86 -25.82 32.24 -7.24
N VAL A 87 -24.68 31.54 -7.13
CA VAL A 87 -24.66 30.14 -6.70
C VAL A 87 -25.11 30.07 -5.24
N ARG A 88 -26.06 29.19 -4.90
CA ARG A 88 -26.60 29.07 -3.53
C ARG A 88 -25.50 28.66 -2.54
N ASP A 89 -25.51 29.26 -1.35
CA ASP A 89 -24.45 29.12 -0.32
C ASP A 89 -24.22 27.67 0.16
N GLU A 90 -25.26 26.84 0.09
CA GLU A 90 -25.22 25.41 0.39
C GLU A 90 -24.29 24.60 -0.55
N PHE A 91 -24.03 25.11 -1.77
CA PHE A 91 -23.00 24.58 -2.68
C PHE A 91 -21.64 25.30 -2.57
N ILE A 92 -21.59 26.44 -1.86
CA ILE A 92 -20.35 27.18 -1.59
C ILE A 92 -19.57 26.55 -0.43
N LEU A 93 -20.22 25.80 0.46
CA LEU A 93 -19.58 25.09 1.58
C LEU A 93 -18.71 23.88 1.16
N GLN A 94 -18.64 23.51 -0.12
CA GLN A 94 -17.61 22.59 -0.65
C GLN A 94 -16.33 23.29 -1.15
N ARG A 95 -16.22 24.63 -1.03
CA ARG A 95 -15.05 25.40 -1.51
C ARG A 95 -14.04 25.82 -0.42
N GLN A 96 -13.85 25.02 0.63
CA GLN A 96 -12.68 25.18 1.49
C GLN A 96 -11.55 24.23 1.07
N SER A 97 -10.72 24.69 0.14
CA SER A 97 -9.24 24.70 0.22
C SER A 97 -8.64 24.87 -1.17
N VAL A 98 -8.28 26.12 -1.48
CA VAL A 98 -7.35 26.45 -2.55
C VAL A 98 -5.97 25.96 -2.09
N ASN A 99 -5.66 24.69 -2.37
CA ASN A 99 -4.35 24.02 -2.32
C ASN A 99 -4.44 22.49 -2.52
N ARG A 100 -5.59 21.93 -2.90
CA ARG A 100 -5.69 20.48 -3.15
C ARG A 100 -5.24 20.12 -4.57
N PRO A 101 -4.37 19.11 -4.77
CA PRO A 101 -4.18 18.49 -6.08
C PRO A 101 -5.51 17.89 -6.57
N ALA A 102 -5.73 17.83 -7.88
CA ALA A 102 -6.96 17.32 -8.47
C ALA A 102 -7.37 15.97 -7.87
N ASN A 103 -8.65 15.87 -7.46
CA ASN A 103 -9.20 14.65 -6.91
C ASN A 103 -9.58 13.71 -8.06
N LEU A 104 -8.70 12.76 -8.36
CA LEU A 104 -8.85 11.80 -9.46
C LEU A 104 -10.08 10.89 -9.31
N THR A 105 -10.64 10.73 -8.10
CA THR A 105 -11.73 9.78 -7.80
C THR A 105 -13.08 10.08 -8.48
N LYS A 106 -13.16 11.15 -9.28
CA LYS A 106 -14.38 11.55 -10.02
C LYS A 106 -14.15 11.76 -11.53
N ILE A 107 -13.02 11.29 -12.06
CA ILE A 107 -12.63 11.53 -13.46
C ILE A 107 -12.75 10.20 -14.22
N PRO A 108 -13.58 10.11 -15.29
CA PRO A 108 -13.52 9.00 -16.22
C PRO A 108 -12.15 8.98 -16.89
N LEU A 109 -11.41 7.88 -16.73
CA LEU A 109 -10.10 7.71 -17.35
C LEU A 109 -10.30 7.01 -18.69
N LEU A 110 -10.39 7.80 -19.76
CA LEU A 110 -10.48 7.30 -21.13
C LEU A 110 -9.10 6.76 -21.54
N CYS A 111 -9.01 5.44 -21.65
CA CYS A 111 -7.85 4.72 -22.19
C CYS A 111 -8.02 4.48 -23.69
N ASP A 112 -8.67 5.41 -24.39
CA ASP A 112 -9.05 5.21 -25.78
C ASP A 112 -7.87 5.53 -26.71
N LEU A 113 -7.25 4.46 -27.22
CA LEU A 113 -6.25 4.51 -28.29
C LEU A 113 -6.82 3.95 -29.61
N THR A 114 -8.15 3.90 -29.81
CA THR A 114 -8.83 3.27 -30.96
C THR A 114 -8.36 3.74 -32.34
N ALA A 115 -7.84 4.96 -32.45
CA ALA A 115 -7.20 5.45 -33.67
C ALA A 115 -5.76 4.91 -33.87
N SER A 116 -5.32 3.88 -33.13
CA SER A 116 -3.92 3.41 -33.11
C SER A 116 -3.38 2.94 -34.46
N SER A 117 -4.25 2.49 -35.37
CA SER A 117 -3.89 2.19 -36.76
C SER A 117 -3.43 3.43 -37.54
N GLU A 118 -3.80 4.63 -37.07
CA GLU A 118 -3.42 5.94 -37.62
C GLU A 118 -2.31 6.62 -36.78
N ILE A 119 -2.04 6.15 -35.55
CA ILE A 119 -0.96 6.68 -34.71
C ILE A 119 0.38 6.20 -35.25
N THR A 120 1.12 7.13 -35.87
CA THR A 120 2.46 6.90 -36.43
C THR A 120 3.59 7.41 -35.53
N HIS A 121 3.26 8.13 -34.46
CA HIS A 121 4.22 8.74 -33.54
C HIS A 121 3.79 8.56 -32.08
N VAL A 122 4.77 8.35 -31.21
CA VAL A 122 4.64 8.30 -29.75
C VAL A 122 5.16 9.61 -29.17
N ASP A 123 4.23 10.44 -28.71
CA ASP A 123 4.50 11.65 -27.93
C ASP A 123 4.29 11.36 -26.41
N GLY A 124 4.48 12.36 -25.55
CA GLY A 124 4.33 12.15 -24.11
C GLY A 124 2.91 11.76 -23.67
N TRP A 125 1.88 12.19 -24.40
CA TRP A 125 0.50 11.87 -24.10
C TRP A 125 0.17 10.43 -24.50
N VAL A 126 0.59 10.03 -25.71
CA VAL A 126 0.47 8.64 -26.17
C VAL A 126 1.16 7.69 -25.21
N PHE A 127 2.39 8.01 -24.76
CA PHE A 127 3.09 7.21 -23.75
C PHE A 127 2.31 7.11 -22.43
N THR A 128 1.71 8.21 -21.98
CA THR A 128 0.90 8.24 -20.75
C THR A 128 -0.33 7.34 -20.87
N MET A 129 -1.02 7.37 -22.02
CA MET A 129 -2.20 6.52 -22.28
C MET A 129 -1.82 5.03 -22.39
N LEU A 130 -0.69 4.71 -23.04
CA LEU A 130 -0.16 3.35 -23.07
C LEU A 130 0.08 2.81 -21.65
N LEU A 131 0.78 3.60 -20.84
CA LEU A 131 1.08 3.16 -19.48
C LEU A 131 -0.18 3.03 -18.62
N LEU A 132 -1.12 3.98 -18.72
CA LEU A 132 -2.39 3.91 -18.01
C LEU A 132 -3.16 2.63 -18.38
N SER A 133 -3.24 2.33 -19.68
CA SER A 133 -3.96 1.15 -20.21
C SER A 133 -3.33 -0.15 -19.71
N GLY A 134 -2.00 -0.26 -19.79
CA GLY A 134 -1.27 -1.39 -19.25
C GLY A 134 -1.44 -1.53 -17.74
N PHE A 135 -1.27 -0.43 -17.00
CA PHE A 135 -1.43 -0.39 -15.54
C PHE A 135 -2.83 -0.82 -15.11
N ALA A 136 -3.88 -0.39 -15.82
CA ALA A 136 -5.25 -0.78 -15.55
C ALA A 136 -5.46 -2.29 -15.70
N LYS A 137 -5.01 -2.88 -16.81
CA LYS A 137 -5.09 -4.33 -17.05
C LYS A 137 -4.32 -5.13 -15.99
N MET A 138 -3.06 -4.77 -15.73
CA MET A 138 -2.25 -5.45 -14.72
C MET A 138 -2.85 -5.30 -13.32
N SER A 139 -3.37 -4.12 -12.97
CA SER A 139 -4.01 -3.89 -11.67
C SER A 139 -5.28 -4.71 -11.48
N SER A 140 -6.01 -5.04 -12.54
CA SER A 140 -7.18 -5.92 -12.47
C SER A 140 -6.84 -7.40 -12.22
N LYS A 141 -5.55 -7.74 -12.29
CA LYS A 141 -5.03 -9.12 -12.19
C LYS A 141 -4.11 -9.35 -10.99
N ILE A 142 -4.08 -8.42 -10.02
CA ILE A 142 -3.18 -8.50 -8.86
C ILE A 142 -3.34 -9.81 -8.09
N ASP A 143 -4.57 -10.23 -7.80
CA ASP A 143 -4.81 -11.45 -7.02
C ASP A 143 -4.31 -12.69 -7.76
N GLU A 144 -4.51 -12.73 -9.08
CA GLU A 144 -3.98 -13.80 -9.93
C GLU A 144 -2.44 -13.83 -9.89
N LEU A 145 -1.78 -12.67 -10.03
CA LEU A 145 -0.33 -12.54 -9.98
C LEU A 145 0.23 -12.97 -8.61
N ASN A 146 -0.48 -12.67 -7.53
CA ASN A 146 -0.11 -13.06 -6.18
C ASN A 146 -0.30 -14.58 -5.99
N ILE A 147 -1.38 -15.17 -6.51
CA ILE A 147 -1.65 -16.61 -6.43
C ILE A 147 -0.63 -17.44 -7.22
N ILE A 148 -0.14 -16.98 -8.36
CA ILE A 148 0.87 -17.74 -9.14
C ILE A 148 2.31 -17.47 -8.69
N ASN A 149 2.51 -16.64 -7.66
CA ASN A 149 3.84 -16.33 -7.14
C ASN A 149 4.45 -17.53 -6.42
N VAL A 150 5.44 -18.17 -7.05
CA VAL A 150 6.14 -19.33 -6.48
C VAL A 150 7.65 -19.18 -6.42
N PHE A 151 8.26 -18.25 -7.18
CA PHE A 151 9.71 -18.08 -7.26
C PHE A 151 10.12 -16.62 -7.00
N PRO A 152 11.19 -16.38 -6.22
CA PRO A 152 12.02 -17.36 -5.49
C PRO A 152 11.36 -17.86 -4.19
N ILE A 153 10.29 -17.20 -3.75
CA ILE A 153 9.49 -17.56 -2.59
C ILE A 153 8.02 -17.29 -2.90
N ALA A 154 7.14 -18.14 -2.39
CA ALA A 154 5.69 -17.98 -2.50
C ALA A 154 5.14 -17.04 -1.41
N ASP A 155 5.57 -15.78 -1.39
CA ASP A 155 5.11 -14.79 -0.39
C ASP A 155 3.86 -14.01 -0.84
N GLY A 156 3.34 -14.30 -2.03
CA GLY A 156 2.09 -13.74 -2.55
C GLY A 156 2.12 -12.22 -2.79
N ASP A 157 3.28 -11.61 -3.03
CA ASP A 157 3.40 -10.13 -3.09
C ASP A 157 3.62 -9.55 -4.50
N THR A 158 3.84 -10.38 -5.52
CA THR A 158 4.32 -9.91 -6.84
C THR A 158 3.41 -8.87 -7.49
N GLY A 159 2.09 -9.11 -7.52
CA GLY A 159 1.11 -8.18 -8.08
C GLY A 159 1.05 -6.86 -7.28
N ALA A 160 1.13 -6.93 -5.95
CA ALA A 160 1.18 -5.76 -5.09
C ALA A 160 2.44 -4.92 -5.35
N ASN A 161 3.61 -5.56 -5.43
CA ASN A 161 4.90 -4.94 -5.73
C ASN A 161 4.90 -4.23 -7.10
N MET A 162 4.33 -4.87 -8.14
CA MET A 162 4.21 -4.26 -9.47
C MET A 162 3.21 -3.11 -9.51
N LYS A 163 2.05 -3.24 -8.83
CA LYS A 163 1.08 -2.15 -8.70
C LYS A 163 1.72 -0.94 -8.06
N VAL A 164 2.39 -1.11 -6.94
CA VAL A 164 3.04 -0.01 -6.20
C VAL A 164 4.14 0.65 -7.03
N CYS A 165 4.90 -0.15 -7.80
CA CYS A 165 5.90 0.36 -8.72
C CYS A 165 5.32 1.36 -9.73
N LEU A 166 4.10 1.13 -10.25
CA LEU A 166 3.51 1.93 -11.34
C LEU A 166 2.39 2.89 -10.91
N LYS A 167 1.75 2.68 -9.76
CA LYS A 167 0.60 3.48 -9.29
C LYS A 167 0.91 4.97 -9.23
N LEU A 168 1.95 5.36 -8.49
CA LEU A 168 2.32 6.77 -8.35
C LEU A 168 2.89 7.36 -9.64
N PRO A 169 3.82 6.70 -10.36
CA PRO A 169 4.30 7.22 -11.64
C PRO A 169 3.19 7.44 -12.67
N THR A 170 2.28 6.49 -12.87
CA THR A 170 1.17 6.61 -13.83
C THR A 170 0.24 7.76 -13.42
N ARG A 171 -0.07 7.86 -12.12
CA ARG A 171 -0.84 8.97 -11.57
C ARG A 171 -0.18 10.33 -11.84
N ASN A 172 1.14 10.44 -11.65
CA ASN A 172 1.87 11.68 -11.86
C ASN A 172 1.86 12.11 -13.33
N LEU A 173 1.96 11.17 -14.27
CA LEU A 173 1.83 11.49 -15.70
C LEU A 173 0.44 12.02 -16.06
N LEU A 174 -0.61 11.52 -15.41
CA LEU A 174 -1.97 12.04 -15.60
C LEU A 174 -2.16 13.44 -15.01
N LEU A 175 -1.57 13.70 -13.83
CA LEU A 175 -1.63 15.01 -13.18
C LEU A 175 -0.76 16.06 -13.88
N TYR A 176 0.32 15.63 -14.53
CA TYR A 176 1.28 16.49 -15.20
C TYR A 176 1.51 16.02 -16.64
N PRO A 177 0.48 16.10 -17.50
CA PRO A 177 0.57 15.62 -18.87
C PRO A 177 1.61 16.41 -19.66
N SER A 178 2.28 15.73 -20.59
CA SER A 178 3.26 16.33 -21.48
C SER A 178 3.08 15.79 -22.88
N ASP A 179 3.28 16.64 -23.89
CA ASP A 179 3.45 16.24 -25.28
C ASP A 179 4.89 15.74 -25.57
N ASN A 180 5.81 15.88 -24.62
CA ASN A 180 7.19 15.48 -24.77
C ASN A 180 7.45 14.10 -24.16
N VAL A 181 7.68 13.10 -25.03
CA VAL A 181 7.92 11.71 -24.61
C VAL A 181 9.15 11.59 -23.70
N LEU A 182 10.21 12.37 -23.96
CA LEU A 182 11.41 12.39 -23.11
C LEU A 182 11.09 12.86 -21.69
N LEU A 183 10.23 13.86 -21.53
CA LEU A 183 9.83 14.34 -20.22
C LEU A 183 8.96 13.30 -19.50
N ALA A 184 8.00 12.70 -20.21
CA ALA A 184 7.11 11.68 -19.65
C ALA A 184 7.91 10.45 -19.15
N VAL A 185 8.78 9.87 -19.99
CA VAL A 185 9.59 8.70 -19.59
C VAL A 185 10.60 9.04 -18.51
N SER A 186 11.15 10.26 -18.47
CA SER A 186 12.10 10.67 -17.43
C SER A 186 11.42 10.83 -16.06
N ASN A 187 10.21 11.39 -16.03
CA ASN A 187 9.40 11.48 -14.81
C ASN A 187 9.01 10.08 -14.31
N MET A 188 8.60 9.21 -15.23
CA MET A 188 8.32 7.80 -14.97
C MET A 188 9.52 7.09 -14.33
N ALA A 189 10.69 7.16 -14.97
CA ALA A 189 11.92 6.53 -14.50
C ALA A 189 12.34 7.00 -13.11
N ALA A 190 12.19 8.30 -12.81
CA ALA A 190 12.50 8.83 -11.49
C ALA A 190 11.55 8.30 -10.41
N ASP A 191 10.27 8.16 -10.72
CA ASP A 191 9.26 7.72 -9.75
C ASP A 191 9.33 6.19 -9.54
N VAL A 192 9.49 5.37 -10.59
CA VAL A 192 9.58 3.91 -10.45
C VAL A 192 10.79 3.50 -9.60
N LEU A 193 11.94 4.19 -9.70
CA LEU A 193 13.12 3.84 -8.89
C LEU A 193 12.83 3.95 -7.38
N LEU A 194 12.08 4.97 -6.96
CA LEU A 194 11.74 5.18 -5.55
C LEU A 194 10.59 4.27 -5.09
N ASN A 195 9.67 3.93 -5.99
CA ASN A 195 8.43 3.22 -5.64
C ASN A 195 8.49 1.72 -5.89
N GLY A 196 9.35 1.23 -6.78
CA GLY A 196 9.49 -0.20 -7.03
C GLY A 196 9.78 -0.94 -5.73
N GLN A 197 9.16 -2.10 -5.56
CA GLN A 197 9.32 -2.95 -4.37
C GLN A 197 9.50 -4.41 -4.79
N GLY A 198 10.13 -5.21 -3.95
CA GLY A 198 10.56 -6.57 -4.20
C GLY A 198 11.57 -6.66 -5.34
N ASN A 199 11.88 -7.90 -5.71
CA ASN A 199 12.69 -8.21 -6.88
C ASN A 199 11.95 -7.76 -8.16
N SER A 200 10.68 -8.15 -8.31
CA SER A 200 9.84 -7.85 -9.48
C SER A 200 9.71 -6.35 -9.76
N GLY A 201 9.43 -5.53 -8.74
CA GLY A 201 9.36 -4.08 -8.92
C GLY A 201 10.73 -3.43 -9.16
N THR A 202 11.83 -4.02 -8.69
CA THR A 202 13.19 -3.54 -9.00
C THR A 202 13.57 -3.82 -10.45
N ILE A 203 13.31 -5.03 -10.95
CA ILE A 203 13.53 -5.40 -12.37
C ILE A 203 12.63 -4.55 -13.28
N LEU A 204 11.36 -4.37 -12.92
CA LEU A 204 10.44 -3.51 -13.68
C LEU A 204 10.91 -2.05 -13.70
N SER A 205 11.43 -1.55 -12.58
CA SER A 205 12.03 -0.21 -12.53
C SER A 205 13.23 -0.09 -13.48
N HIS A 206 14.07 -1.13 -13.55
CA HIS A 206 15.21 -1.16 -14.46
C HIS A 206 14.80 -1.08 -15.93
N PHE A 207 13.71 -1.75 -16.32
CA PHE A 207 13.13 -1.63 -17.66
C PHE A 207 12.76 -0.18 -18.01
N PHE A 208 11.95 0.48 -17.15
CA PHE A 208 11.50 1.85 -17.41
C PHE A 208 12.63 2.88 -17.36
N VAL A 209 13.62 2.68 -16.48
CA VAL A 209 14.82 3.52 -16.44
C VAL A 209 15.65 3.35 -17.72
N SER A 210 15.85 2.10 -18.16
CA SER A 210 16.56 1.81 -19.42
C SER A 210 15.82 2.41 -20.62
N LEU A 211 14.50 2.30 -20.69
CA LEU A 211 13.69 2.93 -21.73
C LEU A 211 13.86 4.46 -21.74
N ALA A 212 13.87 5.10 -20.57
CA ALA A 212 14.05 6.54 -20.47
C ALA A 212 15.45 7.00 -20.92
N GLU A 213 16.49 6.20 -20.66
CA GLU A 213 17.82 6.43 -21.20
C GLU A 213 17.83 6.32 -22.72
N GLU A 214 17.23 5.27 -23.29
CA GLU A 214 17.21 5.06 -24.74
C GLU A 214 16.42 6.14 -25.49
N VAL A 215 15.31 6.62 -24.93
CA VAL A 215 14.54 7.75 -25.48
C VAL A 215 15.35 9.05 -25.41
N ARG A 216 16.14 9.25 -24.34
CA ARG A 216 17.00 10.43 -24.17
C ARG A 216 18.08 10.51 -25.23
N GLU A 217 18.66 9.39 -25.63
CA GLU A 217 19.69 9.34 -26.68
C GLU A 217 19.15 9.77 -28.05
N VAL A 218 17.86 9.58 -28.32
CA VAL A 218 17.22 10.02 -29.58
C VAL A 218 17.07 11.55 -29.64
N LYS A 219 16.98 12.24 -28.48
CA LYS A 219 16.90 13.71 -28.35
C LYS A 219 15.74 14.36 -29.12
N LYS A 220 14.59 13.68 -29.19
CA LYS A 220 13.35 14.18 -29.83
C LYS A 220 12.19 14.26 -28.82
N PRO A 221 11.28 15.25 -28.96
CA PRO A 221 10.09 15.36 -28.10
C PRO A 221 8.99 14.35 -28.48
N SER A 222 9.04 13.78 -29.68
CA SER A 222 8.16 12.72 -30.16
C SER A 222 8.97 11.77 -31.04
N LEU A 223 8.63 10.49 -31.00
CA LEU A 223 9.29 9.42 -31.76
C LEU A 223 8.32 8.86 -32.79
N THR A 224 8.81 8.47 -33.96
CA THR A 224 8.04 7.54 -34.81
C THR A 224 7.83 6.22 -34.05
N VAL A 225 6.81 5.45 -34.42
CA VAL A 225 6.56 4.13 -33.80
C VAL A 225 7.77 3.20 -33.95
N ASP A 226 8.45 3.24 -35.09
CA ASP A 226 9.66 2.44 -35.33
C ASP A 226 10.85 2.87 -34.44
N GLU A 227 11.03 4.18 -34.23
CA GLU A 227 12.02 4.70 -33.29
C GLU A 227 11.69 4.29 -31.84
N PHE A 228 10.42 4.28 -31.46
CA PHE A 228 9.99 3.81 -30.15
C PHE A 228 10.23 2.29 -29.99
N ALA A 229 9.93 1.48 -31.00
CA ALA A 229 10.26 0.05 -31.02
C ALA A 229 11.77 -0.20 -30.92
N SER A 230 12.57 0.64 -31.58
CA SER A 230 14.03 0.60 -31.46
C SER A 230 14.52 0.96 -30.05
N CYS A 231 13.88 1.92 -29.38
CA CYS A 231 14.16 2.24 -27.97
C CYS A 231 13.80 1.08 -27.04
N LEU A 232 12.66 0.41 -27.26
CA LEU A 232 12.27 -0.80 -26.51
C LEU A 232 13.31 -1.91 -26.69
N THR A 233 13.73 -2.18 -27.93
CA THR A 233 14.77 -3.17 -28.26
C THR A 233 16.07 -2.90 -27.51
N ARG A 234 16.55 -1.65 -27.53
CA ARG A 234 17.79 -1.26 -26.82
C ARG A 234 17.63 -1.31 -25.29
N ALA A 235 16.45 -1.02 -24.76
CA ALA A 235 16.15 -1.20 -23.34
C ALA A 235 16.14 -2.69 -22.96
N GLY A 236 15.60 -3.56 -23.82
CA GLY A 236 15.65 -5.02 -23.69
C GLY A 236 17.08 -5.53 -23.56
N ASN A 237 17.98 -5.06 -24.41
CA ASN A 237 19.42 -5.42 -24.37
C ASN A 237 20.13 -5.01 -23.06
N LYS A 238 19.54 -4.13 -22.25
CA LYS A 238 20.08 -3.70 -20.95
C LYS A 238 19.51 -4.50 -19.77
N MET A 239 18.53 -5.38 -19.98
CA MET A 239 17.84 -6.07 -18.88
C MET A 239 18.75 -6.99 -18.07
N ASP A 240 19.73 -7.65 -18.69
CA ASP A 240 20.68 -8.52 -17.98
C ASP A 240 21.53 -7.76 -16.95
N ALA A 241 21.65 -6.42 -17.05
CA ALA A 241 22.35 -5.60 -16.06
C ALA A 241 21.54 -5.33 -14.79
N ALA A 242 20.24 -5.68 -14.77
CA ALA A 242 19.38 -5.49 -13.60
C ALA A 242 19.78 -6.41 -12.43
N VAL A 243 20.36 -7.56 -12.74
CA VAL A 243 20.76 -8.57 -11.74
C VAL A 243 22.18 -9.07 -12.03
N PRO A 244 22.99 -9.39 -11.01
CA PRO A 244 24.34 -9.91 -11.23
C PRO A 244 24.38 -11.29 -11.91
N ASN A 245 23.36 -12.12 -11.67
CA ASN A 245 23.23 -13.46 -12.24
C ASN A 245 21.83 -13.61 -12.86
N PRO A 246 21.67 -13.31 -14.17
CA PRO A 246 20.39 -13.45 -14.86
C PRO A 246 19.82 -14.86 -14.77
N VAL A 247 18.52 -14.95 -14.54
CA VAL A 247 17.80 -16.23 -14.42
C VAL A 247 16.79 -16.32 -15.58
N GLU A 248 16.96 -17.33 -16.42
CA GLU A 248 16.04 -17.61 -17.54
C GLU A 248 14.70 -18.13 -17.04
N GLY A 249 13.63 -17.84 -17.79
CA GLY A 249 12.26 -18.20 -17.41
C GLY A 249 11.66 -17.31 -16.32
N THR A 250 12.18 -16.10 -16.16
CA THR A 250 11.67 -15.07 -15.22
C THR A 250 11.25 -13.79 -15.95
N LEU A 251 10.60 -12.85 -15.24
CA LEU A 251 10.33 -11.47 -15.69
C LEU A 251 11.50 -10.85 -16.47
N LEU A 252 12.74 -11.02 -16.00
CA LEU A 252 13.91 -10.44 -16.66
C LEU A 252 14.07 -10.97 -18.08
N SER A 253 14.09 -12.29 -18.26
CA SER A 253 14.26 -12.93 -19.57
C SER A 253 13.09 -12.63 -20.50
N VAL A 254 11.84 -12.66 -20.00
CA VAL A 254 10.67 -12.34 -20.82
C VAL A 254 10.67 -10.88 -21.26
N CYS A 255 11.04 -9.95 -20.37
CA CYS A 255 11.16 -8.53 -20.72
C CYS A 255 12.24 -8.30 -21.79
N ARG A 256 13.43 -8.90 -21.61
CA ARG A 256 14.53 -8.86 -22.58
C ARG A 256 14.07 -9.39 -23.94
N ASP A 257 13.56 -10.61 -23.99
CA ASP A 257 13.27 -11.33 -25.22
C ASP A 257 12.05 -10.73 -25.95
N ALA A 258 11.03 -10.28 -25.20
CA ALA A 258 9.87 -9.57 -25.77
C ALA A 258 10.27 -8.26 -26.44
N CYS A 259 11.17 -7.49 -25.82
CA CYS A 259 11.66 -6.24 -26.38
C CYS A 259 12.62 -6.45 -27.55
N CYS A 260 13.59 -7.36 -27.43
CA CYS A 260 14.56 -7.62 -28.49
C CYS A 260 13.91 -8.29 -29.72
N GLY A 261 12.86 -9.09 -29.53
CA GLY A 261 12.11 -9.71 -30.61
C GLY A 261 11.45 -8.71 -31.57
N LEU A 262 11.24 -7.46 -31.15
CA LEU A 262 10.67 -6.42 -32.02
C LEU A 262 11.54 -6.12 -33.24
N GLU A 263 12.87 -6.26 -33.13
CA GLU A 263 13.80 -6.02 -34.25
C GLU A 263 13.52 -6.94 -35.44
N SER A 264 13.08 -8.18 -35.18
CA SER A 264 12.82 -9.19 -36.21
C SER A 264 11.53 -8.96 -37.03
N ARG A 265 10.64 -8.09 -36.54
CA ARG A 265 9.31 -7.86 -37.12
C ARG A 265 9.08 -6.42 -37.60
N GLY A 266 10.09 -5.55 -37.46
CA GLY A 266 10.06 -4.18 -37.99
C GLY A 266 10.37 -4.09 -39.49
N PRO A 267 10.24 -2.89 -40.10
CA PRO A 267 9.87 -1.64 -39.45
C PRO A 267 8.36 -1.52 -39.17
N TYR A 268 8.01 -0.75 -38.15
CA TYR A 268 6.61 -0.54 -37.75
C TYR A 268 6.05 0.80 -38.23
N LEU A 269 4.91 0.76 -38.93
CA LEU A 269 4.28 1.96 -39.48
C LEU A 269 3.16 2.54 -38.61
N SER A 270 2.57 1.74 -37.71
CA SER A 270 1.50 2.17 -36.81
C SER A 270 1.63 1.54 -35.43
N LEU A 271 1.15 2.26 -34.42
CA LEU A 271 1.22 1.83 -33.02
C LEU A 271 0.51 0.49 -32.80
N GLY A 272 -0.67 0.30 -33.41
CA GLY A 272 -1.41 -0.96 -33.32
C GLY A 272 -0.61 -2.17 -33.82
N SER A 273 0.10 -2.03 -34.96
CA SER A 273 0.93 -3.10 -35.51
C SER A 273 2.11 -3.47 -34.60
N MET A 274 2.76 -2.46 -34.00
CA MET A 274 3.86 -2.67 -33.06
C MET A 274 3.38 -3.33 -31.77
N LEU A 275 2.26 -2.88 -31.19
CA LEU A 275 1.71 -3.45 -29.96
C LEU A 275 1.22 -4.89 -30.15
N SER A 276 0.57 -5.19 -31.28
CA SER A 276 0.17 -6.56 -31.61
C SER A 276 1.40 -7.49 -31.73
N ALA A 277 2.46 -7.04 -32.41
CA ALA A 277 3.70 -7.80 -32.50
C ALA A 277 4.35 -7.99 -31.12
N TRP A 278 4.46 -6.93 -30.32
CA TRP A 278 5.05 -6.99 -28.99
C TRP A 278 4.30 -7.93 -28.06
N ASN A 279 2.96 -7.83 -28.04
CA ASN A 279 2.09 -8.70 -27.24
C ASN A 279 2.27 -10.17 -27.66
N GLY A 280 2.26 -10.46 -28.97
CA GLY A 280 2.44 -11.82 -29.46
C GLY A 280 3.79 -12.44 -29.11
N ILE A 281 4.88 -11.65 -29.12
CA ILE A 281 6.20 -12.13 -28.67
C ILE A 281 6.19 -12.35 -27.15
N ALA A 282 5.67 -11.39 -26.38
CA ALA A 282 5.65 -11.46 -24.92
C ALA A 282 4.86 -12.68 -24.41
N GLN A 283 3.71 -12.98 -25.02
CA GLN A 283 2.91 -14.18 -24.73
C GLN A 283 3.68 -15.48 -25.06
N ALA A 284 4.43 -15.51 -26.17
CA ALA A 284 5.23 -16.66 -26.55
C ALA A 284 6.39 -16.91 -25.57
N GLU A 285 7.09 -15.85 -25.15
CA GLU A 285 8.19 -15.96 -24.18
C GLU A 285 7.67 -16.34 -22.78
N LEU A 286 6.51 -15.82 -22.38
CA LEU A 286 5.84 -16.22 -21.13
C LEU A 286 5.48 -17.71 -21.13
N ALA A 287 4.96 -18.25 -22.23
CA ALA A 287 4.61 -19.67 -22.33
C ALA A 287 5.83 -20.60 -22.18
N LEU A 288 7.05 -20.08 -22.37
CA LEU A 288 8.30 -20.82 -22.21
C LEU A 288 8.87 -20.75 -20.79
N THR A 289 8.37 -19.87 -19.92
CA THR A 289 8.87 -19.77 -18.53
C THR A 289 8.79 -21.09 -17.75
N PRO A 290 7.72 -21.91 -17.87
CA PRO A 290 7.65 -23.20 -17.18
C PRO A 290 8.81 -24.14 -17.48
N GLU A 291 9.25 -24.14 -18.74
CA GLU A 291 10.34 -25.01 -19.20
C GLU A 291 11.74 -24.44 -18.92
N ARG A 292 11.86 -23.10 -18.89
CA ARG A 292 13.15 -22.39 -18.78
C ARG A 292 13.63 -22.17 -17.35
N LEU A 293 12.72 -22.00 -16.38
CA LEU A 293 13.11 -21.75 -14.99
C LEU A 293 13.52 -23.05 -14.28
N VAL A 294 14.80 -23.37 -14.35
CA VAL A 294 15.40 -24.55 -13.72
C VAL A 294 16.23 -24.14 -12.51
N VAL A 295 15.85 -24.60 -11.32
CA VAL A 295 16.58 -24.39 -10.06
C VAL A 295 16.94 -25.77 -9.49
N ASP A 296 18.22 -25.99 -9.23
CA ASP A 296 18.75 -27.27 -8.71
C ASP A 296 18.28 -28.51 -9.51
N GLY A 297 18.13 -28.36 -10.84
CA GLY A 297 17.68 -29.42 -11.75
C GLY A 297 16.16 -29.64 -11.78
N VAL A 298 15.38 -28.82 -11.07
CA VAL A 298 13.91 -28.87 -11.05
C VAL A 298 13.35 -27.69 -11.83
N LYS A 299 12.41 -27.96 -12.74
CA LYS A 299 11.61 -26.92 -13.40
C LYS A 299 10.51 -26.44 -12.47
N ILE A 300 10.78 -25.38 -11.73
CA ILE A 300 9.97 -24.92 -10.59
C ILE A 300 8.54 -24.60 -11.04
N LEU A 301 8.42 -23.84 -12.12
CA LEU A 301 7.14 -23.36 -12.67
C LEU A 301 6.32 -24.50 -13.31
N GLU A 302 6.97 -25.40 -14.07
CA GLU A 302 6.30 -26.60 -14.62
C GLU A 302 5.75 -27.49 -13.50
N LYS A 303 6.52 -27.72 -12.44
CA LYS A 303 6.08 -28.51 -11.28
C LYS A 303 4.93 -27.84 -10.52
N ALA A 304 4.96 -26.52 -10.38
CA ALA A 304 3.89 -25.75 -9.76
C ALA A 304 2.64 -25.59 -10.66
N GLY A 305 2.75 -25.89 -11.96
CA GLY A 305 1.65 -25.77 -12.93
C GLY A 305 1.33 -24.33 -13.33
N VAL A 306 2.30 -23.41 -13.22
CA VAL A 306 2.11 -21.96 -13.45
C VAL A 306 3.21 -21.38 -14.35
N VAL A 307 3.01 -20.14 -14.81
CA VAL A 307 4.05 -19.31 -15.45
C VAL A 307 4.69 -18.38 -14.41
N ASP A 308 5.76 -17.69 -14.78
CA ASP A 308 6.40 -16.70 -13.89
C ASP A 308 5.45 -15.53 -13.60
N SER A 309 5.21 -15.24 -12.31
CA SER A 309 4.27 -14.20 -11.86
C SER A 309 4.69 -12.81 -12.35
N GLY A 310 5.97 -12.46 -12.23
CA GLY A 310 6.48 -11.17 -12.68
C GLY A 310 6.34 -10.99 -14.19
N ALA A 311 6.73 -12.02 -14.95
CA ALA A 311 6.60 -12.05 -16.41
C ALA A 311 5.14 -11.90 -16.85
N GLN A 312 4.21 -12.66 -16.23
CA GLN A 312 2.78 -12.54 -16.50
C GLN A 312 2.27 -11.11 -16.24
N GLY A 313 2.74 -10.47 -15.17
CA GLY A 313 2.42 -9.07 -14.88
C GLY A 313 2.91 -8.11 -15.97
N PHE A 314 4.09 -8.34 -16.53
CA PHE A 314 4.63 -7.55 -17.65
C PHE A 314 3.86 -7.81 -18.95
N VAL A 315 3.48 -9.05 -19.22
CA VAL A 315 2.60 -9.39 -20.34
C VAL A 315 1.24 -8.70 -20.20
N TYR A 316 0.67 -8.63 -19.00
CA TYR A 316 -0.57 -7.87 -18.77
C TYR A 316 -0.44 -6.37 -19.03
N LEU A 317 0.73 -5.77 -18.78
CA LEU A 317 0.97 -4.37 -19.17
C LEU A 317 0.90 -4.20 -20.69
N ILE A 318 1.55 -5.09 -21.45
CA ILE A 318 1.58 -5.04 -22.92
C ILE A 318 0.19 -5.37 -23.50
N GLU A 319 -0.49 -6.36 -22.94
CA GLU A 319 -1.85 -6.75 -23.33
C GLU A 319 -2.81 -5.57 -23.12
N GLY A 320 -2.74 -4.88 -21.99
CA GLY A 320 -3.56 -3.68 -21.73
C GLY A 320 -3.31 -2.57 -22.75
N MET A 321 -2.05 -2.32 -23.12
CA MET A 321 -1.69 -1.38 -24.19
C MET A 321 -2.28 -1.80 -25.55
N HIS A 322 -2.18 -3.09 -25.88
CA HIS A 322 -2.71 -3.63 -27.13
C HIS A 322 -4.24 -3.59 -27.19
N LEU A 323 -4.94 -4.00 -26.13
CA LEU A 323 -6.40 -3.94 -26.05
C LEU A 323 -6.91 -2.50 -26.17
N ALA A 324 -6.24 -1.53 -25.52
CA ALA A 324 -6.57 -0.13 -25.67
C ALA A 324 -6.40 0.36 -27.12
N SER A 325 -5.36 -0.11 -27.80
CA SER A 325 -5.10 0.21 -29.21
C SER A 325 -6.19 -0.33 -30.15
N GLU A 326 -6.89 -1.39 -29.76
CA GLU A 326 -8.00 -1.98 -30.51
C GLU A 326 -9.38 -1.49 -30.04
N GLY A 327 -9.44 -0.63 -29.01
CA GLY A 327 -10.70 -0.21 -28.39
C GLY A 327 -11.40 -1.29 -27.57
N LEU A 328 -10.69 -2.36 -27.22
CA LEU A 328 -11.22 -3.51 -26.48
C LEU A 328 -10.98 -3.39 -24.97
N LEU A 329 -10.19 -2.41 -24.52
CA LEU A 329 -10.03 -2.14 -23.10
C LEU A 329 -11.23 -1.31 -22.59
N PRO A 330 -12.01 -1.80 -21.61
CA PRO A 330 -13.12 -1.03 -21.07
C PRO A 330 -12.67 0.31 -20.52
N ASN A 331 -13.42 1.37 -20.83
CA ASN A 331 -13.19 2.67 -20.22
C ASN A 331 -13.37 2.58 -18.70
N LEU A 332 -12.46 3.22 -17.97
CA LEU A 332 -12.48 3.23 -16.52
C LEU A 332 -13.52 4.26 -16.05
N MET A 333 -14.56 3.77 -15.39
CA MET A 333 -15.65 4.63 -14.88
C MET A 333 -15.17 5.60 -13.79
N ASP A 334 -14.11 5.25 -13.06
CA ASP A 334 -13.47 6.12 -12.07
C ASP A 334 -11.97 5.80 -11.89
N ALA A 335 -11.26 6.62 -11.10
CA ALA A 335 -9.86 6.44 -10.75
C ALA A 335 -9.64 5.59 -9.48
N SER A 336 -10.58 4.73 -9.10
CA SER A 336 -10.49 3.89 -7.89
C SER A 336 -9.26 2.98 -7.89
N MET A 337 -8.68 2.64 -9.04
CA MET A 337 -7.39 1.93 -9.12
C MET A 337 -6.22 2.68 -8.46
N PHE A 338 -6.30 4.02 -8.39
CA PHE A 338 -5.35 4.86 -7.69
C PHE A 338 -5.72 5.08 -6.21
N SER A 339 -6.91 4.66 -5.79
CA SER A 339 -7.27 4.63 -4.37
C SER A 339 -6.48 3.54 -3.65
N SER A 340 -6.14 3.79 -2.39
CA SER A 340 -5.66 2.71 -1.51
C SER A 340 -6.80 1.77 -1.12
N ALA A 341 -8.06 2.21 -1.26
CA ALA A 341 -9.22 1.48 -0.75
C ALA A 341 -9.63 0.21 -1.52
N THR A 342 -9.08 0.01 -2.72
CA THR A 342 -9.56 -0.99 -3.68
C THR A 342 -8.69 -2.25 -3.59
N PHE A 343 -8.87 -3.00 -2.49
CA PHE A 343 -8.30 -4.34 -2.29
C PHE A 343 -9.38 -5.43 -2.16
N LEU A 344 -10.67 -5.08 -2.21
CA LEU A 344 -11.76 -6.01 -1.87
C LEU A 344 -12.80 -6.25 -2.98
N ALA A 345 -12.52 -5.86 -4.23
CA ALA A 345 -13.34 -6.36 -5.33
C ALA A 345 -12.92 -7.80 -5.62
N LYS A 346 -13.49 -8.77 -4.88
CA LYS A 346 -13.49 -10.17 -5.32
C LYS A 346 -14.19 -10.20 -6.68
N ASP A 347 -13.44 -10.49 -7.73
CA ASP A 347 -14.05 -10.94 -8.98
C ASP A 347 -14.60 -12.34 -8.71
N GLU A 348 -15.94 -12.50 -8.72
CA GLU A 348 -16.63 -13.77 -8.44
C GLU A 348 -16.41 -14.83 -9.55
N SER A 349 -15.51 -14.58 -10.50
CA SER A 349 -15.27 -15.39 -11.68
C SER A 349 -13.83 -15.90 -11.80
N THR A 350 -13.29 -16.53 -10.77
CA THR A 350 -12.08 -17.36 -10.94
C THR A 350 -12.27 -18.75 -10.34
N THR A 351 -12.13 -19.77 -11.19
CA THR A 351 -11.95 -21.15 -10.74
C THR A 351 -10.71 -21.17 -9.84
N PRO A 352 -10.73 -21.81 -8.66
CA PRO A 352 -9.56 -21.84 -7.78
C PRO A 352 -8.36 -22.40 -8.55
N ILE A 353 -7.33 -21.56 -8.77
CA ILE A 353 -6.07 -22.01 -9.35
C ILE A 353 -5.37 -22.81 -8.24
N LYS A 354 -5.21 -24.11 -8.44
CA LYS A 354 -4.48 -24.96 -7.49
C LYS A 354 -2.98 -24.90 -7.83
N VAL A 355 -2.21 -24.20 -7.00
CA VAL A 355 -0.76 -24.02 -7.16
C VAL A 355 -0.03 -24.77 -6.04
N ASP A 356 1.06 -25.47 -6.39
CA ASP A 356 1.97 -26.07 -5.40
C ASP A 356 2.99 -25.00 -4.95
N HIS A 357 2.75 -24.39 -3.79
CA HIS A 357 3.60 -23.34 -3.21
C HIS A 357 4.80 -23.88 -2.43
N LEU A 358 4.95 -25.21 -2.33
CA LEU A 358 6.03 -25.87 -1.59
C LEU A 358 7.18 -26.32 -2.51
N VAL A 359 7.14 -25.93 -3.79
CA VAL A 359 8.11 -26.36 -4.80
C VAL A 359 9.51 -25.79 -4.55
N ILE A 360 9.59 -24.56 -4.04
CA ILE A 360 10.83 -23.89 -3.67
C ILE A 360 10.59 -23.02 -2.43
N ASP A 361 11.64 -22.81 -1.64
CA ASP A 361 11.61 -21.91 -0.49
C ASP A 361 12.90 -21.10 -0.40
N SER A 362 12.81 -19.92 0.20
CA SER A 362 13.97 -19.06 0.43
C SER A 362 14.75 -19.51 1.67
N LYS A 363 16.09 -19.45 1.60
CA LYS A 363 16.97 -19.65 2.77
C LYS A 363 17.01 -18.43 3.69
N PHE A 364 16.47 -17.32 3.23
CA PHE A 364 16.51 -16.02 3.89
C PHE A 364 15.11 -15.54 4.20
N ARG A 365 14.95 -14.98 5.40
CA ARG A 365 13.67 -14.54 5.93
C ARG A 365 13.24 -13.18 5.40
N PHE A 366 14.19 -12.26 5.19
CA PHE A 366 13.85 -10.86 4.92
C PHE A 366 14.12 -10.43 3.48
N CYS A 367 13.10 -9.90 2.84
CA CYS A 367 13.23 -9.05 1.65
C CYS A 367 13.73 -7.67 2.11
N THR A 368 14.94 -7.30 1.69
CA THR A 368 15.60 -6.07 2.12
C THR A 368 15.89 -5.17 0.91
N GLU A 369 15.54 -3.88 1.02
CA GLU A 369 15.84 -2.90 -0.04
C GLU A 369 16.40 -1.61 0.49
N CYS A 370 17.25 -0.98 -0.31
CA CYS A 370 17.81 0.33 -0.03
C CYS A 370 17.92 1.18 -1.30
N VAL A 371 17.60 2.48 -1.20
CA VAL A 371 17.95 3.48 -2.23
C VAL A 371 19.03 4.40 -1.69
N VAL A 372 20.23 4.30 -2.26
CA VAL A 372 21.41 5.06 -1.88
C VAL A 372 21.60 6.22 -2.85
N LEU A 373 21.63 7.45 -2.33
CA LEU A 373 22.17 8.59 -3.07
C LEU A 373 23.69 8.54 -2.99
N LEU A 374 24.36 8.28 -4.10
CA LEU A 374 25.80 8.03 -4.13
C LEU A 374 26.61 9.30 -3.86
N ARG A 375 27.72 9.14 -3.13
CA ARG A 375 28.77 10.17 -3.03
C ARG A 375 29.40 10.43 -4.39
N ASP A 376 29.89 11.65 -4.57
CA ASP A 376 30.57 12.05 -5.80
C ASP A 376 31.78 11.13 -6.08
N GLY A 377 31.88 10.61 -7.31
CA GLY A 377 32.97 9.74 -7.75
C GLY A 377 32.78 8.24 -7.45
N ILE A 378 31.70 7.84 -6.77
CA ILE A 378 31.36 6.43 -6.56
C ILE A 378 30.53 5.91 -7.74
N GLU A 379 30.98 4.81 -8.36
CA GLU A 379 30.23 4.15 -9.42
C GLU A 379 29.22 3.15 -8.85
N ALA A 380 27.98 3.17 -9.33
CA ALA A 380 26.93 2.23 -8.90
C ALA A 380 27.37 0.77 -9.03
N LYS A 381 28.10 0.43 -10.09
CA LYS A 381 28.65 -0.92 -10.30
C LYS A 381 29.55 -1.37 -9.13
N SER A 382 30.42 -0.49 -8.63
CA SER A 382 31.31 -0.81 -7.50
C SER A 382 30.53 -1.11 -6.22
N VAL A 383 29.38 -0.47 -6.02
CA VAL A 383 28.50 -0.71 -4.87
C VAL A 383 27.77 -2.04 -5.03
N VAL A 384 27.26 -2.35 -6.22
CA VAL A 384 26.61 -3.64 -6.50
C VAL A 384 27.60 -4.79 -6.38
N ASP A 385 28.81 -4.66 -6.94
CA ASP A 385 29.87 -5.67 -6.84
C ASP A 385 30.27 -5.94 -5.37
N ASP A 386 30.24 -4.90 -4.53
CA ASP A 386 30.49 -5.04 -3.09
C ASP A 386 29.39 -5.86 -2.40
N ILE A 387 28.11 -5.59 -2.68
CA ILE A 387 27.00 -6.38 -2.13
C ILE A 387 27.02 -7.81 -2.66
N VAL A 388 27.36 -8.02 -3.94
CA VAL A 388 27.58 -9.35 -4.53
C VAL A 388 28.71 -10.10 -3.84
N SER A 389 29.72 -9.40 -3.32
CA SER A 389 30.79 -10.06 -2.58
C SER A 389 30.29 -10.68 -1.27
N LEU A 390 29.31 -10.06 -0.59
CA LEU A 390 28.70 -10.60 0.63
C LEU A 390 27.97 -11.92 0.37
N THR A 391 27.30 -12.06 -0.78
CA THR A 391 26.51 -13.27 -1.06
C THR A 391 27.37 -14.50 -1.30
N LYS A 392 28.64 -14.33 -1.70
CA LYS A 392 29.61 -15.43 -1.82
C LYS A 392 29.92 -16.10 -0.48
N ASP A 393 29.78 -15.36 0.61
CA ASP A 393 29.98 -15.87 1.98
C ASP A 393 28.67 -16.43 2.59
N GLY A 394 27.60 -16.55 1.79
CA GLY A 394 26.29 -17.05 2.24
C GLY A 394 25.42 -16.01 2.96
N PHE A 395 25.75 -14.72 2.84
CA PHE A 395 25.03 -13.64 3.51
C PHE A 395 23.61 -13.40 2.98
N GLY A 396 23.36 -13.69 1.71
CA GLY A 396 22.10 -13.38 1.04
C GLY A 396 22.03 -13.91 -0.38
N ASP A 397 20.87 -13.76 -1.03
CA ASP A 397 20.63 -14.09 -2.44
C ASP A 397 19.64 -13.12 -3.12
N SER A 398 19.21 -13.45 -4.34
CA SER A 398 18.19 -12.70 -5.08
C SER A 398 18.49 -11.19 -5.26
N ILE A 399 19.73 -10.87 -5.66
CA ILE A 399 20.12 -9.46 -5.86
C ILE A 399 19.48 -8.90 -7.13
N ALA A 400 18.82 -7.75 -7.00
CA ALA A 400 18.47 -6.88 -8.12
C ALA A 400 18.87 -5.44 -7.83
N SER A 401 19.22 -4.69 -8.88
CA SER A 401 19.64 -3.31 -8.76
C SER A 401 19.19 -2.47 -9.95
N VAL A 402 18.98 -1.18 -9.69
CA VAL A 402 18.72 -0.19 -10.74
C VAL A 402 19.43 1.11 -10.37
N LYS A 403 20.05 1.73 -11.36
CA LYS A 403 20.72 3.04 -11.23
C LYS A 403 19.89 4.07 -11.98
N ALA A 404 19.64 5.23 -11.39
CA ALA A 404 19.11 6.39 -12.13
C ALA A 404 19.71 7.70 -11.62
N PRO A 405 19.72 8.76 -12.45
CA PRO A 405 20.15 10.08 -12.00
C PRO A 405 19.24 10.64 -10.90
N ALA A 406 19.84 11.27 -9.89
CA ALA A 406 19.13 11.97 -8.82
C ALA A 406 18.60 13.34 -9.29
N LYS A 407 17.42 13.75 -8.79
CA LYS A 407 16.90 15.12 -8.99
C LYS A 407 17.85 16.18 -8.41
N GLU A 408 18.54 15.87 -7.31
CA GLU A 408 19.41 16.77 -6.55
C GLU A 408 20.89 16.76 -6.99
N ARG A 409 21.17 16.32 -8.24
CA ARG A 409 22.51 16.06 -8.82
C ARG A 409 23.22 14.84 -8.21
N GLY A 410 23.80 14.01 -9.07
CA GLY A 410 24.46 12.75 -8.72
C GLY A 410 23.66 11.54 -9.19
N ASP A 411 24.09 10.35 -8.79
CA ASP A 411 23.44 9.08 -9.13
C ASP A 411 22.81 8.46 -7.89
N MET A 412 21.64 7.82 -8.06
CA MET A 412 21.06 6.92 -7.07
C MET A 412 21.20 5.49 -7.55
N VAL A 413 21.46 4.59 -6.61
CA VAL A 413 21.36 3.14 -6.84
C VAL A 413 20.34 2.57 -5.87
N LYS A 414 19.38 1.84 -6.42
CA LYS A 414 18.50 0.98 -5.65
C LYS A 414 19.05 -0.43 -5.68
N ILE A 415 19.05 -1.09 -4.53
CA ILE A 415 19.51 -2.47 -4.37
C ILE A 415 18.47 -3.22 -3.55
N HIS A 416 18.10 -4.40 -4.03
CA HIS A 416 17.26 -5.40 -3.38
C HIS A 416 18.11 -6.65 -3.09
N LEU A 417 17.89 -7.28 -1.93
CA LEU A 417 18.60 -8.47 -1.46
C LEU A 417 17.69 -9.26 -0.50
N HIS A 418 17.74 -10.59 -0.56
CA HIS A 418 17.22 -11.44 0.50
C HIS A 418 18.31 -11.77 1.51
N THR A 419 18.08 -11.51 2.80
CA THR A 419 19.06 -11.79 3.87
C THR A 419 18.38 -12.09 5.21
N ASN A 420 19.15 -12.65 6.15
CA ASN A 420 18.74 -12.82 7.54
C ASN A 420 19.27 -11.70 8.45
N ASP A 421 20.18 -10.83 7.97
CA ASP A 421 20.68 -9.69 8.75
C ASP A 421 20.66 -8.37 7.95
N PRO A 422 19.46 -7.75 7.82
CA PRO A 422 19.30 -6.49 7.09
C PRO A 422 20.22 -5.36 7.57
N GLU A 423 20.59 -5.32 8.85
CA GLU A 423 21.45 -4.25 9.38
C GLU A 423 22.86 -4.30 8.79
N VAL A 424 23.43 -5.50 8.60
CA VAL A 424 24.75 -5.64 7.96
C VAL A 424 24.71 -5.14 6.52
N PHE A 425 23.61 -5.40 5.79
CA PHE A 425 23.40 -4.86 4.45
C PHE A 425 23.35 -3.33 4.45
N PHE A 426 22.56 -2.73 5.34
CA PHE A 426 22.49 -1.28 5.47
C PHE A 426 23.84 -0.67 5.87
N ASP A 427 24.53 -1.23 6.85
CA ASP A 427 25.84 -0.77 7.31
C ASP A 427 26.90 -0.85 6.20
N ARG A 428 26.87 -1.90 5.37
CA ARG A 428 27.76 -2.00 4.20
C ARG A 428 27.52 -0.88 3.18
N LEU A 429 26.28 -0.43 3.04
CA LEU A 429 25.90 0.64 2.10
C LEU A 429 26.17 2.06 2.63
N ARG A 430 26.18 2.28 3.96
CA ARG A 430 26.33 3.62 4.56
C ARG A 430 27.55 4.40 4.05
N PRO A 431 28.75 3.80 3.88
CA PRO A 431 29.93 4.51 3.36
C PRO A 431 29.76 5.09 1.95
N TYR A 432 28.87 4.54 1.13
CA TYR A 432 28.61 5.00 -0.24
C TYR A 432 27.57 6.12 -0.31
N SER A 433 26.78 6.31 0.76
CA SER A 433 25.70 7.29 0.81
C SER A 433 26.21 8.69 1.07
N LYS A 434 25.67 9.66 0.31
CA LYS A 434 25.83 11.09 0.54
C LYS A 434 25.05 11.56 1.76
N ASP A 435 23.89 10.96 2.00
CA ASP A 435 23.00 11.30 3.11
C ASP A 435 23.18 10.33 4.29
N PRO A 436 23.06 10.80 5.54
CA PRO A 436 23.10 9.92 6.72
C PRO A 436 21.90 8.97 6.81
N THR A 437 20.79 9.32 6.16
CA THR A 437 19.58 8.51 6.02
C THR A 437 19.41 8.15 4.55
N PHE A 438 19.32 6.86 4.22
CA PHE A 438 19.07 6.42 2.84
C PHE A 438 17.71 6.91 2.34
N LYS A 439 17.59 7.22 1.04
CA LYS A 439 16.34 7.74 0.43
C LYS A 439 15.16 6.77 0.56
N LYS A 440 15.43 5.48 0.75
CA LYS A 440 14.47 4.43 1.07
C LYS A 440 15.19 3.32 1.83
N GLU A 441 14.54 2.79 2.85
CA GLU A 441 14.85 1.48 3.44
C GLU A 441 13.57 0.65 3.50
N LYS A 442 13.70 -0.67 3.33
CA LYS A 442 12.59 -1.62 3.44
C LYS A 442 13.13 -2.93 4.02
N VAL A 443 12.39 -3.49 4.97
CA VAL A 443 12.60 -4.84 5.50
C VAL A 443 11.23 -5.48 5.66
N GLU A 444 10.97 -6.56 4.93
CA GLU A 444 9.74 -7.35 5.01
C GLU A 444 10.04 -8.82 5.30
N ASP A 445 9.20 -9.46 6.10
CA ASP A 445 9.34 -10.87 6.48
C ASP A 445 8.59 -11.76 5.49
N MET A 446 9.33 -12.35 4.55
CA MET A 446 8.76 -13.19 3.48
C MET A 446 8.18 -14.50 4.02
N LEU A 447 8.72 -15.02 5.13
CA LEU A 447 8.21 -16.27 5.72
C LEU A 447 6.85 -16.03 6.37
N VAL A 448 6.70 -14.93 7.11
CA VAL A 448 5.39 -14.56 7.66
C VAL A 448 4.40 -14.30 6.52
N MET A 449 4.78 -13.59 5.46
CA MET A 449 3.88 -13.36 4.32
C MET A 449 3.46 -14.66 3.63
N ARG A 450 4.40 -15.58 3.38
CA ARG A 450 4.12 -16.92 2.86
C ARG A 450 3.19 -17.70 3.78
N ASP A 451 3.45 -17.74 5.08
CA ASP A 451 2.64 -18.48 6.04
C ASP A 451 1.21 -17.89 6.13
N LEU A 452 1.06 -16.56 5.97
CA LEU A 452 -0.25 -15.91 5.86
C LEU A 452 -0.99 -16.26 4.56
N MET A 453 -0.28 -16.55 3.47
CA MET A 453 -0.86 -16.87 2.16
C MET A 453 -1.12 -18.37 1.96
N HIS A 454 -0.26 -19.23 2.49
CA HIS A 454 -0.20 -20.66 2.14
C HIS A 454 -0.04 -21.59 3.35
N GLY A 455 -0.04 -21.06 4.58
CA GLY A 455 0.06 -21.91 5.77
C GLY A 455 -1.08 -22.92 5.84
N ASP A 456 -0.75 -24.20 5.79
CA ASP A 456 -1.64 -25.26 6.24
C ASP A 456 -1.87 -25.10 7.75
N ASP A 457 -3.12 -25.15 8.19
CA ASP A 457 -3.57 -25.24 9.60
C ASP A 457 -3.55 -23.96 10.48
N ASN A 458 -4.43 -22.97 10.25
CA ASN A 458 -5.16 -22.22 11.31
C ASN A 458 -5.96 -21.02 10.77
N PHE A 459 -6.84 -21.24 9.78
CA PHE A 459 -7.89 -20.25 9.56
C PHE A 459 -8.89 -20.34 10.73
N TYR A 460 -9.05 -19.25 11.45
CA TYR A 460 -10.11 -19.15 12.46
C TYR A 460 -11.44 -19.00 11.73
N CYS A 461 -12.16 -20.11 11.54
CA CYS A 461 -13.52 -20.07 11.01
C CYS A 461 -14.49 -19.61 12.09
N LEU A 462 -15.12 -18.46 11.87
CA LEU A 462 -16.08 -17.88 12.82
C LEU A 462 -17.54 -18.09 12.43
N GLY A 463 -17.85 -18.82 11.34
CA GLY A 463 -19.24 -19.01 10.87
C GLY A 463 -20.19 -19.53 11.96
N ASP A 464 -19.72 -20.46 12.80
CA ASP A 464 -20.47 -21.04 13.93
C ASP A 464 -20.33 -20.25 15.25
N ALA A 465 -19.61 -19.12 15.25
CA ALA A 465 -19.42 -18.31 16.45
C ALA A 465 -20.77 -17.81 17.00
N LYS A 466 -20.92 -17.86 18.32
CA LYS A 466 -22.15 -17.43 19.01
C LYS A 466 -22.29 -15.91 19.15
N PHE A 467 -21.27 -15.15 18.79
CA PHE A 467 -21.20 -13.69 18.89
C PHE A 467 -20.26 -13.13 17.81
N THR A 468 -20.49 -11.88 17.42
CA THR A 468 -19.60 -11.11 16.54
C THR A 468 -18.58 -10.34 17.36
N ILE A 469 -17.43 -10.04 16.77
CA ILE A 469 -16.33 -9.32 17.41
C ILE A 469 -16.13 -8.00 16.66
N MET A 470 -15.93 -6.91 17.39
CA MET A 470 -15.54 -5.61 16.82
C MET A 470 -14.35 -5.04 17.55
N GLY A 471 -13.25 -4.78 16.83
CA GLY A 471 -12.03 -4.20 17.39
C GLY A 471 -11.57 -2.94 16.66
N MET A 472 -10.57 -2.25 17.21
CA MET A 472 -9.92 -1.14 16.53
C MET A 472 -8.95 -1.64 15.46
N CYS A 473 -9.13 -1.17 14.22
CA CYS A 473 -8.34 -1.49 13.00
C CYS A 473 -7.95 -2.97 12.77
N LYS A 474 -7.60 -3.31 11.53
CA LYS A 474 -7.00 -4.61 11.23
C LYS A 474 -5.54 -4.56 11.68
N TYR A 475 -5.29 -4.73 12.99
CA TYR A 475 -3.95 -5.11 13.45
C TYR A 475 -3.59 -6.47 12.86
N SER A 476 -2.33 -6.89 12.97
CA SER A 476 -1.78 -8.15 12.50
C SER A 476 -2.42 -9.37 13.18
N LEU A 477 -3.71 -9.57 12.94
CA LEU A 477 -4.44 -10.79 13.21
C LEU A 477 -4.02 -11.81 12.14
N PRO A 478 -3.97 -13.11 12.48
CA PRO A 478 -3.74 -14.16 11.50
C PRO A 478 -4.82 -14.12 10.41
N PRO A 479 -4.61 -14.80 9.27
CA PRO A 479 -5.62 -14.92 8.23
C PRO A 479 -6.85 -15.58 8.85
N LEU A 480 -8.01 -14.93 8.73
CA LEU A 480 -9.28 -15.50 9.19
C LEU A 480 -10.07 -15.88 7.93
N ASP A 481 -10.55 -17.12 7.87
CA ASP A 481 -11.57 -17.50 6.89
C ASP A 481 -12.92 -17.03 7.41
N ASP A 482 -13.75 -16.52 6.50
CA ASP A 482 -15.09 -16.01 6.82
C ASP A 482 -15.05 -14.80 7.78
N MET A 483 -14.45 -13.70 7.29
CA MET A 483 -14.33 -12.39 7.97
C MET A 483 -15.67 -11.74 8.34
N ASP A 484 -16.80 -12.34 7.98
CA ASP A 484 -18.16 -11.81 8.19
C ASP A 484 -18.53 -11.60 9.67
N GLU A 485 -17.76 -12.19 10.58
CA GLU A 485 -17.99 -12.15 12.03
C GLU A 485 -17.02 -11.22 12.77
N LEU A 486 -16.02 -10.67 12.07
CA LEU A 486 -15.05 -9.72 12.61
C LEU A 486 -15.21 -8.34 11.95
N TYR A 487 -15.69 -7.39 12.75
CA TYR A 487 -15.90 -6.01 12.35
C TYR A 487 -14.76 -5.13 12.85
N THR A 488 -14.52 -4.03 12.14
CA THR A 488 -13.45 -3.10 12.46
C THR A 488 -14.00 -1.70 12.67
N VAL A 489 -13.66 -1.11 13.81
CA VAL A 489 -13.92 0.30 14.11
C VAL A 489 -13.12 1.16 13.13
N PRO A 490 -13.77 2.01 12.31
CA PRO A 490 -13.06 2.88 11.39
C PRO A 490 -12.19 3.87 12.16
N VAL A 491 -10.95 4.01 11.73
CA VAL A 491 -9.99 4.99 12.25
C VAL A 491 -9.29 5.60 11.05
N PHE A 492 -9.12 6.92 11.08
CA PHE A 492 -8.56 7.63 9.95
C PHE A 492 -7.19 8.22 10.27
N LEU A 493 -6.32 8.26 9.26
CA LEU A 493 -5.12 9.08 9.26
C LEU A 493 -5.27 10.26 8.33
N VAL A 494 -4.79 11.42 8.74
CA VAL A 494 -4.83 12.65 7.97
C VAL A 494 -3.38 13.08 7.68
N PRO A 495 -2.91 12.92 6.44
CA PRO A 495 -1.60 13.42 6.04
C PRO A 495 -1.60 14.95 5.98
N SER A 496 -0.51 15.58 6.41
CA SER A 496 -0.38 17.03 6.42
C SER A 496 -0.37 17.65 5.03
N SER A 497 0.07 16.87 4.03
CA SER A 497 0.18 17.26 2.64
C SER A 497 -1.18 17.31 1.92
N THR A 498 -2.06 16.34 2.18
CA THR A 498 -3.37 16.23 1.49
C THR A 498 -4.53 16.72 2.32
N GLN A 499 -4.45 16.60 3.66
CA GLN A 499 -5.56 16.81 4.59
C GLN A 499 -6.79 15.93 4.32
N GLU A 500 -6.63 14.86 3.54
CA GLU A 500 -7.69 13.90 3.23
C GLU A 500 -7.59 12.70 4.16
N PRO A 501 -8.68 12.32 4.86
CA PRO A 501 -8.69 11.15 5.72
C PRO A 501 -8.48 9.86 4.93
N ILE A 502 -7.46 9.11 5.32
CA ILE A 502 -7.17 7.75 4.86
C ILE A 502 -7.81 6.80 5.86
N ASP A 503 -8.75 5.97 5.40
CA ASP A 503 -9.35 4.92 6.21
C ASP A 503 -8.38 3.75 6.39
N LEU A 504 -8.00 3.47 7.63
CA LEU A 504 -7.02 2.45 7.98
C LEU A 504 -7.49 1.02 7.72
N ARG A 505 -8.77 0.80 7.40
CA ARG A 505 -9.27 -0.52 7.01
C ARG A 505 -8.77 -0.96 5.64
N PHE A 506 -8.37 0.01 4.81
CA PHE A 506 -8.03 -0.23 3.41
C PHE A 506 -6.63 0.27 3.05
N VAL A 507 -5.68 0.08 3.95
CA VAL A 507 -4.26 0.38 3.71
C VAL A 507 -3.44 -0.89 3.85
N SER A 508 -2.44 -1.03 3.00
CA SER A 508 -1.48 -2.13 3.05
C SER A 508 -0.29 -1.82 3.95
N ASP A 509 0.45 -2.85 4.38
CA ASP A 509 1.75 -2.66 5.05
C ASP A 509 2.76 -1.96 4.12
N THR A 510 2.61 -2.16 2.81
CA THR A 510 3.38 -1.45 1.80
C THR A 510 3.11 0.06 1.82
N ASP A 511 1.85 0.49 1.94
CA ASP A 511 1.49 1.91 2.10
C ASP A 511 2.12 2.49 3.38
N ALA A 512 2.12 1.72 4.46
CA ALA A 512 2.75 2.08 5.73
C ALA A 512 4.26 2.29 5.56
N CYS A 513 4.95 1.37 4.89
CA CYS A 513 6.38 1.47 4.64
C CYS A 513 6.74 2.72 3.82
N ILE A 514 5.95 3.05 2.78
CA ILE A 514 6.13 4.27 1.99
C ILE A 514 5.94 5.52 2.87
N ALA A 515 4.87 5.57 3.65
CA ALA A 515 4.56 6.69 4.53
C ALA A 515 5.65 6.90 5.59
N LEU A 516 6.13 5.83 6.21
CA LEU A 516 7.21 5.88 7.19
C LEU A 516 8.53 6.34 6.57
N ASN A 517 8.88 5.89 5.36
CA ASN A 517 10.07 6.39 4.66
C ASN A 517 9.97 7.90 4.40
N ASN A 518 8.84 8.39 3.90
CA ASN A 518 8.63 9.82 3.68
C ASN A 518 8.81 10.66 4.95
N GLN A 519 8.44 10.14 6.12
CA GLN A 519 8.63 10.84 7.39
C GLN A 519 10.09 11.05 7.80
N ARG A 520 11.01 10.21 7.33
CA ARG A 520 12.42 10.22 7.72
C ARG A 520 13.23 11.30 7.02
N HIS A 521 12.72 11.84 5.92
CA HIS A 521 13.42 12.82 5.09
C HIS A 521 12.84 14.20 5.28
N LYS A 522 13.68 15.20 5.58
CA LYS A 522 13.23 16.58 5.81
C LYS A 522 12.44 17.14 4.62
N ASP A 523 12.86 16.82 3.40
CA ASP A 523 12.29 17.38 2.17
C ASP A 523 10.97 16.71 1.75
N THR A 524 10.71 15.48 2.22
CA THR A 524 9.46 14.74 1.94
C THR A 524 8.64 14.46 3.20
N ALA A 525 9.00 15.07 4.34
CA ALA A 525 8.40 14.83 5.64
C ALA A 525 6.90 15.17 5.64
N ILE A 526 6.07 14.13 5.54
CA ILE A 526 4.62 14.23 5.73
C ILE A 526 4.32 13.91 7.19
N ARG A 527 3.69 14.84 7.91
CA ARG A 527 3.14 14.55 9.24
C ARG A 527 1.79 13.85 9.07
N TYR A 528 1.57 12.77 9.83
CA TYR A 528 0.30 12.08 9.86
C TYR A 528 -0.32 12.29 11.24
N THR A 529 -1.59 12.67 11.28
CA THR A 529 -2.39 12.79 12.50
C THR A 529 -3.56 11.81 12.47
N THR A 530 -4.03 11.36 13.63
CA THR A 530 -5.21 10.48 13.71
C THR A 530 -6.49 11.29 13.78
N ALA A 531 -7.55 10.84 13.12
CA ALA A 531 -8.92 11.29 13.33
C ALA A 531 -9.80 10.10 13.76
N ALA A 532 -10.46 10.24 14.91
CA ALA A 532 -11.41 9.25 15.40
C ALA A 532 -12.75 9.37 14.67
N SER A 533 -13.39 8.25 14.41
CA SER A 533 -14.74 8.21 13.83
C SER A 533 -15.75 8.91 14.73
N ASN A 534 -16.72 9.58 14.09
CA ASN A 534 -17.83 10.21 14.81
C ASN A 534 -18.89 9.16 15.23
N PRO A 535 -19.78 9.49 16.19
CA PRO A 535 -20.78 8.54 16.67
C PRO A 535 -21.71 7.97 15.59
N MET A 536 -22.02 8.73 14.53
CA MET A 536 -22.90 8.23 13.46
C MET A 536 -22.21 7.18 12.60
N GLN A 537 -20.93 7.40 12.23
CA GLN A 537 -20.12 6.41 11.51
C GLN A 537 -20.04 5.11 12.31
N LEU A 538 -19.80 5.21 13.62
CA LEU A 538 -19.72 4.06 14.52
C LEU A 538 -21.07 3.34 14.66
N LYS A 539 -22.19 4.09 14.74
CA LYS A 539 -23.53 3.52 14.80
C LYS A 539 -23.82 2.64 13.56
N ILE A 540 -23.44 3.09 12.36
CA ILE A 540 -23.64 2.33 11.12
C ILE A 540 -22.90 0.99 11.17
N GLU A 541 -21.63 1.00 11.59
CA GLU A 541 -20.82 -0.22 11.69
C GLU A 541 -21.35 -1.17 12.78
N ILE A 542 -21.80 -0.64 13.92
CA ILE A 542 -22.41 -1.44 15.00
C ILE A 542 -23.71 -2.08 14.52
N LEU A 543 -24.56 -1.35 13.81
CA LEU A 543 -25.79 -1.89 13.23
C LEU A 543 -25.50 -2.97 12.17
N SER A 544 -24.47 -2.76 11.35
CA SER A 544 -23.99 -3.78 10.40
C SER A 544 -23.60 -5.06 11.13
N ALA A 545 -22.84 -4.95 12.22
CA ALA A 545 -22.45 -6.11 13.03
C ALA A 545 -23.63 -6.80 13.73
N LEU A 546 -24.61 -6.04 14.23
CA LEU A 546 -25.81 -6.59 14.87
C LEU A 546 -26.79 -7.24 13.86
N SER A 547 -26.73 -6.87 12.58
CA SER A 547 -27.58 -7.41 11.51
C SER A 547 -27.44 -8.93 11.33
N LYS A 548 -26.31 -9.50 11.76
CA LYS A 548 -26.05 -10.95 11.80
C LYS A 548 -26.90 -11.72 12.81
N GLY A 549 -27.69 -11.03 13.65
CA GLY A 549 -28.56 -11.66 14.64
C GLY A 549 -27.84 -12.19 15.89
N LYS A 550 -26.51 -12.03 15.98
CA LYS A 550 -25.66 -12.47 17.09
C LYS A 550 -25.36 -11.31 18.08
N PRO A 551 -25.11 -11.57 19.37
CA PRO A 551 -24.54 -10.59 20.29
C PRO A 551 -23.19 -10.06 19.78
N LEU A 552 -22.82 -8.83 20.16
CA LEU A 552 -21.61 -8.15 19.69
C LEU A 552 -20.66 -7.82 20.86
N LEU A 553 -19.41 -8.25 20.76
CA LEU A 553 -18.34 -7.89 21.69
C LEU A 553 -17.44 -6.80 21.07
N ILE A 554 -17.47 -5.60 21.66
CA ILE A 554 -16.70 -4.44 21.19
C ILE A 554 -15.47 -4.22 22.07
N PHE A 555 -14.29 -4.17 21.47
CA PHE A 555 -13.02 -3.87 22.12
C PHE A 555 -12.69 -2.38 22.00
N LEU A 556 -12.25 -1.78 23.12
CA LEU A 556 -11.82 -0.40 23.18
C LEU A 556 -10.55 -0.24 24.03
N MET A 557 -9.56 0.47 23.51
CA MET A 557 -8.37 0.87 24.30
C MET A 557 -8.70 1.64 25.57
N SER A 558 -9.58 2.64 25.49
CA SER A 558 -9.89 3.55 26.59
C SER A 558 -11.03 4.49 26.22
N ILE A 559 -11.75 4.97 27.24
CA ILE A 559 -12.65 6.13 27.15
C ILE A 559 -11.98 7.44 27.63
N ASP A 560 -10.71 7.37 28.04
CA ASP A 560 -9.95 8.52 28.52
C ASP A 560 -9.57 9.46 27.36
N LYS A 561 -9.91 10.75 27.54
CA LYS A 561 -9.63 11.82 26.58
C LYS A 561 -8.15 12.02 26.28
N ARG A 562 -7.26 11.59 27.18
CA ARG A 562 -5.80 11.67 27.03
C ARG A 562 -5.30 10.77 25.91
N ILE A 563 -6.01 9.66 25.64
CA ILE A 563 -5.65 8.68 24.62
C ILE A 563 -6.36 9.00 23.31
N SER A 564 -7.68 8.82 23.27
CA SER A 564 -8.47 8.94 22.04
C SER A 564 -9.93 9.33 22.33
N ALA A 565 -10.59 9.93 21.34
CA ALA A 565 -12.04 10.17 21.41
C ALA A 565 -12.85 8.93 21.01
N ILE A 566 -12.23 7.93 20.37
CA ILE A 566 -12.92 6.78 19.77
C ILE A 566 -13.79 6.01 20.76
N GLY A 567 -13.30 5.75 21.98
CA GLY A 567 -14.07 5.01 22.98
C GLY A 567 -15.32 5.78 23.43
N ARG A 568 -15.21 7.09 23.66
CA ARG A 568 -16.37 7.92 24.02
C ARG A 568 -17.36 8.03 22.87
N ASN A 569 -16.88 8.21 21.65
CA ASN A 569 -17.73 8.27 20.46
C ASN A 569 -18.46 6.93 20.24
N THR A 570 -17.81 5.80 20.54
CA THR A 570 -18.41 4.47 20.48
C THR A 570 -19.49 4.32 21.54
N CYS A 571 -19.24 4.72 22.79
CA CYS A 571 -20.29 4.75 23.82
C CYS A 571 -21.47 5.64 23.40
N THR A 572 -21.22 6.82 22.84
CA THR A 572 -22.29 7.69 22.31
C THR A 572 -23.07 7.01 21.18
N ALA A 573 -22.40 6.29 20.28
CA ALA A 573 -23.05 5.54 19.21
C ALA A 573 -23.97 4.45 19.76
N ILE A 574 -23.54 3.74 20.81
CA ILE A 574 -24.35 2.72 21.50
C ILE A 574 -25.58 3.34 22.18
N GLU A 575 -25.46 4.53 22.78
CA GLU A 575 -26.61 5.25 23.36
C GLU A 575 -27.62 5.74 22.32
N MET A 576 -27.26 5.77 21.03
CA MET A 576 -28.15 6.13 19.93
C MET A 576 -28.93 4.93 19.36
N LEU A 577 -28.73 3.71 19.90
CA LEU A 577 -29.39 2.48 19.46
C LEU A 577 -30.68 2.24 20.23
N GLU A 578 -31.55 1.38 19.69
CA GLU A 578 -32.76 0.95 20.40
C GLU A 578 -32.42 0.06 21.61
N PRO A 579 -33.28 0.00 22.64
CA PRO A 579 -33.02 -0.76 23.86
C PRO A 579 -32.70 -2.25 23.60
N GLU A 580 -33.39 -2.89 22.65
CA GLU A 580 -33.13 -4.29 22.27
C GLU A 580 -31.77 -4.50 21.59
N GLU A 581 -31.30 -3.52 20.81
CA GLU A 581 -29.99 -3.56 20.15
C GLU A 581 -28.88 -3.40 21.20
N LYS A 582 -29.05 -2.43 22.10
CA LYS A 582 -28.12 -2.15 23.19
C LYS A 582 -27.94 -3.35 24.12
N ALA A 583 -29.01 -4.09 24.41
CA ALA A 583 -28.98 -5.27 25.27
C ALA A 583 -28.10 -6.42 24.71
N ARG A 584 -27.80 -6.40 23.41
CA ARG A 584 -26.97 -7.40 22.72
C ARG A 584 -25.49 -7.03 22.64
N ILE A 585 -25.10 -5.85 23.14
CA ILE A 585 -23.73 -5.35 23.04
C ILE A 585 -23.02 -5.51 24.38
N LYS A 586 -21.78 -6.02 24.32
CA LYS A 586 -20.85 -6.01 25.44
C LYS A 586 -19.60 -5.23 25.06
N VAL A 587 -19.16 -4.32 25.93
CA VAL A 587 -17.99 -3.47 25.68
C VAL A 587 -16.86 -3.87 26.62
N PHE A 588 -15.71 -4.25 26.05
CA PHE A 588 -14.49 -4.56 26.77
C PHE A 588 -13.49 -3.41 26.62
N ILE A 589 -13.27 -2.68 27.72
CA ILE A 589 -12.27 -1.62 27.79
C ILE A 589 -11.01 -2.20 28.44
N HIS A 590 -9.90 -2.29 27.73
CA HIS A 590 -8.73 -3.02 28.23
C HIS A 590 -7.69 -2.14 28.95
N GLY A 591 -7.57 -0.85 28.59
CA GLY A 591 -6.68 0.12 29.26
C GLY A 591 -5.18 -0.04 28.97
N TRP A 592 -4.79 -0.92 28.05
CA TRP A 592 -3.38 -1.28 27.76
C TRP A 592 -2.79 -0.55 26.54
N GLY A 593 -3.30 0.63 26.21
CA GLY A 593 -2.78 1.46 25.13
C GLY A 593 -3.27 1.02 23.74
N PHE A 594 -2.44 1.23 22.72
CA PHE A 594 -2.88 1.22 21.32
C PHE A 594 -2.87 -0.15 20.63
N ASN A 595 -2.72 -1.26 21.35
CA ASN A 595 -2.68 -2.57 20.70
C ASN A 595 -3.63 -3.53 21.41
N GLU A 596 -4.63 -3.98 20.66
CA GLU A 596 -5.75 -4.81 21.14
C GLU A 596 -5.57 -6.29 20.75
N ALA A 597 -4.58 -6.60 19.91
CA ALA A 597 -4.42 -7.91 19.27
C ALA A 597 -4.43 -9.10 20.25
N PRO A 598 -3.76 -9.08 21.42
CA PRO A 598 -3.80 -10.21 22.36
C PRO A 598 -5.21 -10.52 22.87
N PHE A 599 -6.03 -9.49 23.09
CA PHE A 599 -7.39 -9.65 23.60
C PHE A 599 -8.36 -10.05 22.49
N LEU A 600 -8.17 -9.51 21.28
CA LEU A 600 -8.91 -9.95 20.10
C LEU A 600 -8.64 -11.42 19.79
N MET A 601 -7.39 -11.86 19.85
CA MET A 601 -7.02 -13.26 19.62
C MET A 601 -7.65 -14.20 20.64
N GLU A 602 -7.68 -13.82 21.92
CA GLU A 602 -8.35 -14.65 22.94
C GLU A 602 -9.86 -14.73 22.68
N ALA A 603 -10.49 -13.64 22.22
CA ALA A 603 -11.91 -13.63 21.88
C ALA A 603 -12.23 -14.47 20.64
N ILE A 604 -11.39 -14.39 19.61
CA ILE A 604 -11.49 -15.20 18.38
C ILE A 604 -11.36 -16.69 18.75
N LYS A 605 -10.37 -17.06 19.56
CA LYS A 605 -10.19 -18.44 20.04
C LYS A 605 -11.41 -18.90 20.85
N SER A 606 -11.89 -18.07 21.78
CA SER A 606 -13.08 -18.38 22.57
C SER A 606 -14.32 -18.58 21.67
N ALA A 607 -14.49 -17.74 20.65
CA ALA A 607 -15.58 -17.86 19.69
C ALA A 607 -15.53 -19.17 18.90
N GLN A 608 -14.33 -19.54 18.42
CA GLN A 608 -14.09 -20.79 17.69
C GLN A 608 -14.35 -22.03 18.56
N GLU A 609 -14.02 -21.96 19.85
CA GLU A 609 -14.30 -23.01 20.83
C GLU A 609 -15.79 -23.07 21.24
N GLY A 610 -16.64 -22.21 20.66
CA GLY A 610 -18.07 -22.17 20.91
C GLY A 610 -18.44 -21.53 22.24
N ALA A 611 -17.57 -20.71 22.82
CA ALA A 611 -17.86 -19.97 24.05
C ALA A 611 -18.98 -18.93 23.83
N THR A 612 -19.66 -18.57 24.90
CA THR A 612 -20.57 -17.44 24.95
C THR A 612 -19.80 -16.11 25.01
N ILE A 613 -20.48 -15.01 24.68
CA ILE A 613 -19.91 -13.66 24.80
C ILE A 613 -19.44 -13.34 26.24
N ASP A 614 -20.10 -13.91 27.26
CA ASP A 614 -19.75 -13.70 28.66
C ASP A 614 -18.47 -14.42 29.06
N GLU A 615 -18.31 -15.67 28.61
CA GLU A 615 -17.10 -16.47 28.80
C GLU A 615 -15.90 -15.83 28.09
N ALA A 616 -16.07 -15.42 26.84
CA ALA A 616 -15.03 -14.73 26.06
C ALA A 616 -14.61 -13.40 26.73
N TYR A 617 -15.59 -12.60 27.18
CA TYR A 617 -15.30 -11.37 27.92
C TYR A 617 -14.49 -11.65 29.19
N GLN A 618 -14.83 -12.70 29.94
CA GLN A 618 -14.16 -13.02 31.18
C GLN A 618 -12.74 -13.57 30.95
N ALA A 619 -12.51 -14.31 29.87
CA ALA A 619 -11.18 -14.73 29.44
C ALA A 619 -10.29 -13.52 29.13
N CYS A 620 -10.77 -12.60 28.28
CA CYS A 620 -10.07 -11.35 27.96
C CYS A 620 -9.79 -10.51 29.20
N LYS A 621 -10.76 -10.40 30.12
CA LYS A 621 -10.60 -9.66 31.37
C LYS A 621 -9.53 -10.28 32.26
N THR A 622 -9.47 -11.61 32.35
CA THR A 622 -8.45 -12.32 33.14
C THR A 622 -7.05 -12.03 32.61
N ILE A 623 -6.87 -12.07 31.29
CA ILE A 623 -5.60 -11.70 30.66
C ILE A 623 -5.23 -10.26 31.02
N ALA A 624 -6.14 -9.32 30.78
CA ALA A 624 -5.89 -7.91 31.00
C ALA A 624 -5.62 -7.55 32.47
N ASP A 625 -6.25 -8.25 33.42
CA ASP A 625 -6.10 -7.98 34.85
C ASP A 625 -4.84 -8.60 35.47
N ARG A 626 -4.40 -9.76 34.97
CA ARG A 626 -3.45 -10.60 35.73
C ARG A 626 -2.27 -11.14 34.94
N ASN A 627 -2.43 -11.37 33.64
CA ASN A 627 -1.46 -12.16 32.88
C ASN A 627 -0.71 -11.32 31.84
N TYR A 628 -1.02 -10.04 31.71
CA TYR A 628 -0.52 -9.21 30.63
C TYR A 628 0.58 -8.22 31.06
N SER A 629 1.60 -8.06 30.23
CA SER A 629 2.60 -7.00 30.34
C SER A 629 2.92 -6.38 28.98
N PHE A 630 3.27 -5.10 29.02
CA PHE A 630 3.48 -4.26 27.85
C PHE A 630 4.77 -3.48 28.01
N SER A 631 5.59 -3.43 26.96
CA SER A 631 6.76 -2.55 26.89
C SER A 631 6.95 -2.01 25.48
N SER A 632 7.25 -0.72 25.37
CA SER A 632 7.48 -0.01 24.12
C SER A 632 8.87 0.60 24.12
N PHE A 633 9.61 0.38 23.05
CA PHE A 633 10.94 0.89 22.80
C PHE A 633 10.83 1.99 21.76
N MET A 634 10.97 3.22 22.22
CA MET A 634 10.76 4.41 21.41
C MET A 634 12.07 5.15 21.23
N THR A 635 12.34 5.60 20.01
CA THR A 635 13.36 6.61 19.75
C THR A 635 13.01 7.92 20.46
N SER A 636 14.00 8.71 20.83
CA SER A 636 13.78 10.04 21.41
C SER A 636 12.96 10.96 20.49
N ALA A 637 13.05 10.77 19.17
CA ALA A 637 12.20 11.44 18.19
C ALA A 637 10.71 11.08 18.37
N THR A 638 10.40 9.80 18.59
CA THR A 638 9.03 9.34 18.88
C THR A 638 8.52 9.91 20.19
N VAL A 639 9.35 9.90 21.23
CA VAL A 639 8.96 10.46 22.52
C VAL A 639 8.67 11.95 22.42
N LYS A 640 9.50 12.71 21.71
CA LYS A 640 9.24 14.15 21.44
C LYS A 640 7.95 14.36 20.64
N LYS A 641 7.69 13.51 19.63
CA LYS A 641 6.45 13.52 18.84
C LYS A 641 5.22 13.25 19.72
N MET A 642 5.28 12.24 20.59
CA MET A 642 4.22 11.87 21.52
C MET A 642 4.00 12.93 22.61
N LEU A 643 5.07 13.52 23.16
CA LEU A 643 5.01 14.64 24.10
C LEU A 643 4.30 15.86 23.49
N ALA A 644 4.62 16.19 22.23
CA ALA A 644 3.98 17.29 21.52
C ALA A 644 2.50 16.99 21.18
N TRP A 645 2.18 15.73 20.88
CA TRP A 645 0.82 15.31 20.54
C TRP A 645 -0.08 15.20 21.78
N ARG A 646 0.40 14.56 22.85
CA ARG A 646 -0.34 14.23 24.09
C ARG A 646 0.55 14.38 25.32
N PRO A 647 0.84 15.63 25.76
CA PRO A 647 1.73 15.86 26.90
C PRO A 647 1.20 15.22 28.20
N GLY A 648 -0.12 15.14 28.37
CA GLY A 648 -0.76 14.55 29.56
C GLY A 648 -0.61 13.02 29.71
N LEU A 649 0.08 12.35 28.78
CA LEU A 649 0.49 10.94 28.95
C LEU A 649 1.82 10.82 29.70
N PHE A 650 2.62 11.88 29.74
CA PHE A 650 3.96 11.87 30.33
C PHE A 650 3.97 12.58 31.70
N PRO A 651 4.91 12.23 32.58
CA PRO A 651 5.17 13.01 33.79
C PRO A 651 5.47 14.48 33.47
N GLU A 652 5.09 15.39 34.37
CA GLU A 652 5.38 16.81 34.20
C GLU A 652 6.90 17.05 34.14
N GLY A 653 7.34 17.86 33.17
CA GLY A 653 8.76 18.14 32.94
C GLY A 653 9.58 17.01 32.31
N PHE A 654 8.93 15.92 31.86
CA PHE A 654 9.64 14.82 31.22
C PHE A 654 10.36 15.26 29.93
N ALA A 655 11.64 14.90 29.81
CA ALA A 655 12.49 15.25 28.69
C ALA A 655 13.39 14.08 28.29
N VAL A 656 13.74 14.02 27.00
CA VAL A 656 14.61 12.99 26.43
C VAL A 656 15.75 13.60 25.63
N GLU A 657 16.88 12.90 25.66
CA GLU A 657 18.10 13.28 24.93
C GLU A 657 18.04 12.79 23.49
N ASP A 658 18.53 13.60 22.56
CA ASP A 658 18.58 13.22 21.14
C ASP A 658 19.42 11.97 20.92
N GLY A 659 18.99 11.11 20.00
CA GLY A 659 19.65 9.84 19.70
C GLY A 659 19.42 8.70 20.72
N SER A 660 18.83 8.96 21.88
CA SER A 660 18.52 7.90 22.86
C SER A 660 17.32 7.03 22.47
N PHE A 661 17.30 5.80 22.99
CA PHE A 661 16.16 4.89 22.98
C PHE A 661 15.60 4.76 24.40
N ILE A 662 14.27 4.80 24.50
CA ILE A 662 13.55 4.84 25.77
C ILE A 662 12.59 3.67 25.82
N GLY A 663 12.72 2.85 26.87
CA GLY A 663 11.76 1.81 27.22
C GLY A 663 10.68 2.37 28.13
N PHE A 664 9.42 2.33 27.70
CA PHE A 664 8.25 2.59 28.53
C PHE A 664 7.45 1.31 28.72
N GLY A 665 6.66 1.24 29.78
CA GLY A 665 5.73 0.14 29.91
C GLY A 665 5.21 -0.05 31.32
N ILE A 666 4.36 -1.05 31.47
CA ILE A 666 3.82 -1.50 32.75
C ILE A 666 4.48 -2.85 33.03
N PRO A 667 5.31 -2.92 34.09
CA PRO A 667 6.09 -4.11 34.36
C PRO A 667 5.20 -5.27 34.80
N VAL A 668 5.74 -6.48 34.66
CA VAL A 668 5.09 -7.73 35.08
C VAL A 668 4.83 -7.74 36.60
N THR A 669 5.58 -6.95 37.36
CA THR A 669 5.50 -6.88 38.82
C THR A 669 4.22 -6.23 39.37
N VAL A 670 3.42 -5.52 38.56
CA VAL A 670 2.20 -4.82 39.04
C VAL A 670 0.98 -5.76 39.21
N ARG A 671 1.17 -7.08 39.15
CA ARG A 671 0.08 -8.08 39.18
C ARG A 671 -0.62 -8.28 40.53
N ASP A 672 -0.03 -7.85 41.64
CA ASP A 672 -0.68 -8.02 42.95
C ASP A 672 -1.88 -7.10 43.15
N GLU A 673 -1.94 -6.01 42.39
CA GLU A 673 -3.05 -5.07 42.38
C GLU A 673 -3.80 -5.15 41.05
N ILE A 674 -5.12 -5.36 41.10
CA ILE A 674 -5.95 -5.24 39.91
C ILE A 674 -6.09 -3.76 39.57
N LEU A 675 -5.28 -3.30 38.63
CA LEU A 675 -5.36 -1.94 38.10
C LEU A 675 -6.66 -1.76 37.31
N THR A 676 -7.36 -0.67 37.59
CA THR A 676 -8.44 -0.18 36.72
C THR A 676 -7.88 0.25 35.35
N GLU A 677 -8.76 0.31 34.36
CA GLU A 677 -8.42 0.74 33.00
C GLU A 677 -7.79 2.14 32.98
N PHE A 678 -8.28 3.04 33.84
CA PHE A 678 -7.74 4.40 33.99
C PHE A 678 -6.34 4.44 34.62
N GLN A 679 -6.07 3.56 35.60
CA GLN A 679 -4.75 3.43 36.20
C GLN A 679 -3.74 2.90 35.18
N ARG A 680 -4.10 1.86 34.41
CA ARG A 680 -3.24 1.34 33.34
C ARG A 680 -2.89 2.41 32.32
N VAL A 681 -3.89 3.17 31.85
CA VAL A 681 -3.67 4.30 30.93
C VAL A 681 -2.69 5.34 31.50
N GLY A 682 -2.79 5.63 32.80
CA GLY A 682 -1.87 6.54 33.48
C GLY A 682 -0.43 6.04 33.60
N MET A 683 -0.19 4.73 33.43
CA MET A 683 1.11 4.08 33.56
C MET A 683 1.76 3.68 32.23
N LEU A 684 1.10 3.92 31.08
CA LEU A 684 1.62 3.52 29.77
C LEU A 684 3.01 4.12 29.45
N MET A 685 3.26 5.36 29.89
CA MET A 685 4.54 6.06 29.69
C MET A 685 5.40 6.06 30.97
N THR A 686 5.27 5.03 31.81
CA THR A 686 6.19 4.82 32.93
C THR A 686 7.55 4.38 32.39
N LEU A 687 8.58 5.19 32.69
CA LEU A 687 9.94 4.95 32.26
C LEU A 687 10.49 3.66 32.87
N GLN A 688 10.98 2.76 32.03
CA GLN A 688 11.69 1.53 32.40
C GLN A 688 13.19 1.68 32.14
N HIS A 689 13.54 2.12 30.92
CA HIS A 689 14.93 2.14 30.44
C HIS A 689 15.23 3.43 29.68
N LYS A 690 16.47 3.90 29.79
CA LYS A 690 17.05 4.90 28.86
C LYS A 690 18.42 4.42 28.43
N LYS A 691 18.60 4.18 27.12
CA LYS A 691 19.83 3.61 26.52
C LYS A 691 20.21 4.34 25.23
N GLN A 692 21.37 4.01 24.67
CA GLN A 692 21.89 4.66 23.46
C GLN A 692 21.58 3.88 22.19
N SER A 693 21.16 2.61 22.30
CA SER A 693 20.75 1.80 21.15
C SER A 693 19.55 0.92 21.44
N ILE A 694 18.85 0.51 20.38
CA ILE A 694 17.75 -0.48 20.48
C ILE A 694 18.25 -1.79 21.09
N ALA A 695 19.47 -2.22 20.75
CA ALA A 695 20.07 -3.44 21.28
C ALA A 695 20.22 -3.38 22.80
N GLU A 696 20.71 -2.25 23.34
CA GLU A 696 20.83 -2.05 24.79
C GLU A 696 19.48 -1.98 25.51
N VAL A 697 18.44 -1.40 24.88
CA VAL A 697 17.08 -1.42 25.45
C VAL A 697 16.54 -2.84 25.49
N GLN A 698 16.75 -3.59 24.41
CA GLN A 698 16.36 -5.00 24.34
C GLN A 698 17.05 -5.85 25.41
N ASP A 699 18.36 -5.67 25.64
CA ASP A 699 19.08 -6.40 26.69
C ASP A 699 18.54 -6.07 28.09
N ALA A 700 18.33 -4.78 28.37
CA ALA A 700 17.76 -4.35 29.65
C ALA A 700 16.32 -4.84 29.85
N GLU A 701 15.54 -4.96 28.78
CA GLU A 701 14.21 -5.57 28.86
C GLU A 701 14.28 -7.07 29.16
N VAL A 702 15.19 -7.81 28.53
CA VAL A 702 15.38 -9.24 28.82
C VAL A 702 15.80 -9.45 30.28
N GLU A 703 16.68 -8.60 30.81
CA GLU A 703 17.05 -8.62 32.23
C GLU A 703 15.85 -8.30 33.13
N ARG A 704 15.02 -7.33 32.74
CA ARG A 704 13.80 -6.96 33.47
C ARG A 704 12.80 -8.12 33.51
N ILE A 705 12.47 -8.74 32.37
CA ILE A 705 11.48 -9.82 32.34
C ILE A 705 11.93 -11.04 33.15
N LEU A 706 13.23 -11.36 33.14
CA LEU A 706 13.81 -12.41 33.97
C LEU A 706 13.68 -12.12 35.47
N THR A 707 13.82 -10.85 35.86
CA THR A 707 13.70 -10.41 37.25
C THR A 707 12.25 -10.37 37.71
N ASP A 708 11.33 -10.00 36.82
CA ASP A 708 9.94 -9.78 37.15
C ASP A 708 9.11 -11.08 37.22
N LEU A 709 9.50 -12.13 36.48
CA LEU A 709 8.81 -13.42 36.51
C LEU A 709 8.95 -14.10 37.89
N ARG A 710 7.82 -14.48 38.48
CA ARG A 710 7.81 -15.21 39.77
C ARG A 710 8.17 -16.68 39.57
N PRO A 711 8.63 -17.39 40.61
CA PRO A 711 8.81 -18.83 40.54
C PRO A 711 7.52 -19.54 40.09
N GLY A 712 7.61 -20.36 39.03
CA GLY A 712 6.47 -21.06 38.42
C GLY A 712 5.69 -20.26 37.37
N GLU A 713 6.10 -19.02 37.07
CA GLU A 713 5.52 -18.26 35.96
C GLU A 713 6.28 -18.50 34.66
N ARG A 714 5.52 -18.62 33.56
CA ARG A 714 6.04 -18.91 32.23
C ARG A 714 5.33 -18.04 31.19
N ILE A 715 6.07 -17.54 30.21
CA ILE A 715 5.49 -16.79 29.10
C ILE A 715 4.76 -17.77 28.16
N ARG A 716 3.46 -17.57 27.99
CA ARG A 716 2.59 -18.31 27.04
C ARG A 716 2.58 -17.66 25.66
N SER A 717 2.69 -16.34 25.60
CA SER A 717 2.66 -15.62 24.32
C SER A 717 3.55 -14.38 24.34
N VAL A 718 4.24 -14.15 23.23
CA VAL A 718 4.99 -12.93 22.93
C VAL A 718 4.48 -12.35 21.63
N LEU A 719 3.98 -11.12 21.68
CA LEU A 719 3.61 -10.36 20.49
C LEU A 719 4.54 -9.16 20.34
N ILE A 720 5.21 -9.07 19.19
CA ILE A 720 6.13 -7.99 18.86
C ILE A 720 5.61 -7.23 17.65
N MET A 721 5.48 -5.93 17.80
CA MET A 721 5.20 -5.00 16.71
C MET A 721 6.43 -4.14 16.47
N ALA A 722 7.05 -4.24 15.31
CA ALA A 722 8.23 -3.47 14.95
C ALA A 722 7.92 -2.51 13.80
N VAL A 723 8.36 -1.26 13.88
CA VAL A 723 8.01 -0.22 12.90
C VAL A 723 9.05 -0.19 11.78
N GLY A 724 8.73 -0.78 10.63
CA GLY A 724 9.59 -0.85 9.44
C GLY A 724 10.81 -1.77 9.59
N ARG A 725 10.97 -2.44 10.74
CA ARG A 725 12.15 -3.24 11.12
C ARG A 725 11.77 -4.55 11.82
N PRO A 726 11.00 -5.45 11.18
CA PRO A 726 10.64 -6.75 11.78
C PRO A 726 11.87 -7.57 12.23
N ASP A 727 13.02 -7.38 11.59
CA ASP A 727 14.29 -8.00 12.00
C ASP A 727 14.72 -7.62 13.44
N PHE A 728 14.38 -6.43 13.93
CA PHE A 728 14.62 -6.05 15.32
C PHE A 728 13.80 -6.90 16.30
N GLY A 729 12.58 -7.28 15.92
CA GLY A 729 11.73 -8.17 16.72
C GLY A 729 12.31 -9.57 16.82
N TYR A 730 12.79 -10.15 15.72
CA TYR A 730 13.45 -11.46 15.76
C TYR A 730 14.77 -11.43 16.52
N LYS A 731 15.55 -10.35 16.41
CA LYS A 731 16.74 -10.14 17.26
C LYS A 731 16.39 -10.13 18.75
N TYR A 732 15.25 -9.55 19.13
CA TYR A 732 14.76 -9.60 20.50
C TYR A 732 14.40 -11.03 20.95
N VAL A 733 13.67 -11.78 20.11
CA VAL A 733 13.33 -13.19 20.37
C VAL A 733 14.59 -14.04 20.60
N GLU A 734 15.63 -13.85 19.79
CA GLU A 734 16.90 -14.56 19.96
C GLU A 734 17.63 -14.20 21.26
N LYS A 735 17.52 -12.95 21.72
CA LYS A 735 18.02 -12.54 23.05
C LYS A 735 17.27 -13.26 24.17
N MET A 736 15.93 -13.33 24.09
CA MET A 736 15.12 -14.05 25.09
C MET A 736 15.49 -15.53 25.16
N LYS A 737 15.62 -16.21 24.02
CA LYS A 737 16.01 -17.62 23.94
C LYS A 737 17.40 -17.86 24.55
N ARG A 738 18.37 -17.01 24.20
CA ARG A 738 19.74 -17.09 24.72
C ARG A 738 19.82 -16.89 26.22
N ALA A 739 19.02 -15.97 26.74
CA ALA A 739 18.90 -15.70 28.18
C ALA A 739 18.04 -16.75 28.92
N LYS A 740 17.45 -17.71 28.18
CA LYS A 740 16.59 -18.77 28.72
C LYS A 740 15.40 -18.23 29.52
N VAL A 741 14.75 -17.20 28.99
CA VAL A 741 13.51 -16.67 29.59
C VAL A 741 12.49 -17.81 29.73
N PRO A 742 11.88 -18.03 30.91
CA PRO A 742 10.89 -19.08 31.11
C PRO A 742 9.68 -18.93 30.19
N MET A 743 9.46 -19.92 29.32
CA MET A 743 8.35 -19.99 28.36
C MET A 743 7.62 -21.32 28.52
N THR A 744 6.32 -21.37 28.19
CA THR A 744 5.57 -22.63 28.09
C THR A 744 6.07 -23.43 26.89
N ASP A 745 5.79 -24.74 26.87
CA ASP A 745 6.21 -25.61 25.76
C ASP A 745 5.46 -25.28 24.45
N ASP A 746 4.27 -24.70 24.57
CA ASP A 746 3.37 -24.26 23.50
C ASP A 746 3.42 -22.74 23.25
N VAL A 747 4.51 -22.07 23.65
CA VAL A 747 4.63 -20.62 23.56
C VAL A 747 4.41 -20.12 22.12
N THR A 748 3.52 -19.15 21.96
CA THR A 748 3.30 -18.47 20.67
C THR A 748 4.14 -17.21 20.59
N ILE A 749 4.99 -17.10 19.56
CA ILE A 749 5.80 -15.91 19.32
C ILE A 749 5.49 -15.35 17.94
N SER A 750 4.99 -14.13 17.91
CA SER A 750 4.64 -13.47 16.66
C SER A 750 5.33 -12.11 16.54
N VAL A 751 5.90 -11.84 15.37
CA VAL A 751 6.53 -10.56 15.04
C VAL A 751 5.86 -10.02 13.79
N TYR A 752 5.42 -8.77 13.85
CA TYR A 752 4.75 -8.12 12.74
C TYR A 752 5.33 -6.74 12.49
N ASN A 753 5.24 -6.32 11.23
CA ASN A 753 5.50 -4.93 10.89
C ASN A 753 4.33 -4.06 11.36
N ALA A 754 4.63 -2.88 11.87
CA ALA A 754 3.62 -1.95 12.31
C ALA A 754 2.92 -1.35 11.09
N GLY A 755 1.61 -1.60 10.95
CA GLY A 755 0.81 -1.04 9.88
C GLY A 755 0.70 0.48 9.92
N MET A 756 -0.07 1.04 8.99
CA MET A 756 -0.12 2.48 8.71
C MET A 756 -0.38 3.36 9.94
N PHE A 757 -1.11 2.87 10.95
CA PHE A 757 -1.36 3.59 12.22
C PHE A 757 -0.06 4.09 12.90
N ALA A 758 1.03 3.32 12.80
CA ALA A 758 2.33 3.68 13.38
C ALA A 758 2.90 4.99 12.82
N CYS A 759 2.49 5.41 11.61
CA CYS A 759 2.89 6.70 11.04
C CYS A 759 2.46 7.88 11.92
N ALA A 760 1.39 7.76 12.70
CA ALA A 760 0.95 8.83 13.60
C ALA A 760 1.58 8.75 15.01
N THR A 761 1.90 7.55 15.49
CA THR A 761 2.25 7.33 16.91
C THR A 761 3.70 6.91 17.15
N SER A 762 4.43 6.53 16.10
CA SER A 762 5.78 5.96 16.18
C SER A 762 6.70 6.53 15.09
N ASN A 763 7.94 6.06 15.06
CA ASN A 763 8.92 6.27 14.00
C ASN A 763 9.61 4.95 13.62
N TRP A 764 10.31 4.97 12.48
CA TRP A 764 11.12 3.86 11.99
C TRP A 764 12.09 3.32 13.05
N GLY A 765 12.09 2.01 13.25
CA GLY A 765 12.93 1.31 14.22
C GLY A 765 12.37 1.27 15.66
N ASP A 766 11.24 1.91 15.94
CA ASP A 766 10.52 1.69 17.20
C ASP A 766 9.97 0.26 17.27
N MET A 767 9.76 -0.23 18.48
CA MET A 767 9.22 -1.57 18.71
C MET A 767 8.30 -1.58 19.94
N THR A 768 7.32 -2.47 19.96
CA THR A 768 6.51 -2.76 21.14
C THR A 768 6.47 -4.27 21.34
N VAL A 769 6.63 -4.70 22.59
CA VAL A 769 6.60 -6.11 23.01
C VAL A 769 5.53 -6.30 24.07
N GLN A 770 4.82 -7.42 23.96
CA GLN A 770 3.71 -7.77 24.83
C GLN A 770 3.85 -9.21 25.26
N TYR A 771 3.54 -9.47 26.52
CA TYR A 771 3.66 -10.79 27.11
C TYR A 771 2.32 -11.21 27.70
N ILE A 772 1.91 -12.44 27.42
CA ILE A 772 0.95 -13.17 28.24
C ILE A 772 1.73 -14.18 29.06
N VAL A 773 1.54 -14.16 30.37
CA VAL A 773 2.23 -15.02 31.33
C VAL A 773 1.22 -15.86 32.08
N ASP A 774 1.46 -17.16 32.06
CA ASP A 774 0.72 -18.12 32.85
C ASP A 774 1.49 -18.44 34.14
N ARG A 775 0.73 -18.97 35.10
CA ARG A 775 1.27 -19.48 36.35
C ARG A 775 0.90 -20.95 36.45
N ASP A 776 1.91 -21.79 36.63
CA ASP A 776 1.78 -23.25 36.81
C ASP A 776 0.79 -23.62 37.94
#